data_AF-A0A8T1SDM7-F1
#
_entry.id   AF-A0A8T1SDM7-F1
#
_cell.length_a   1.000
_cell.length_b   1.000
_cell.length_c   1.000
_cell.angle_alpha   90.00
_cell.angle_beta   90.00
_cell.angle_gamma   90.00
#
_symmetry.space_group_name_H-M   'P 1'
#
loop_
_entity.id
_entity.type
_entity.pdbx_description
1 polymer ?
#
loop_
_entity_poly.entity_id
_entity_poly.type
_entity_poly.pdbx_seq_one_letter_code
_entity_poly.pdbx_strand_id
1 'polypeptide(L)'
;MEEPDKKKSRRLCSFKDEWLQLPEYRNWLTKASEDSGHCSICRVQFTVKFDSVKAIKHHAETKGHRIKVQGQVWSSTSNKVSVKTDNAEEQHICTAELLLTYHGVKHHHSYRSQDCGNKLYHSIFPDSKIACKIHCGMTKAEALIENVLAPHSLKLAVQDIGSTPLSIATDASNKGNTILFPVAVRYFNKDKGICMSIIDFFEDADETSEAIANNLRSCLQNSGLIQNKIVAYGAVNFGENKSVFLHLKQMLDLPSLVPGYCSAHIVHNTAKRGLNMLSYDVEYLVIKVFSEFSSSAKNISELKEFSDFVETEYSEILHQVPKRFLTLFTAVDRLLKNWPALKYYFVNKGKEDVSRTIWAFLAEQEDRVSDVETITLPELYIYFVHNVMSQFNNTIKVLESDYIQVTELYATFNKLRREIQNRQEKGFYGYKVTQFLKKLPLNEQDKFVGDAQRAYTRMLQYLEKWFDFSENSFYKLCAPLNLDEPLQLNKLCALSTNLNIQVDVDELFTEMCILNDVLPILKSSIHDAESAQCQQQQERHHQINVPEIWVELFKCCEAPNLLRIVQHVFAVPPSNAFVEGIFSAMKNSWADERNRLQVDMVKAELFVHFNYKMTCAEFAGFLQTGAAKELVTAATNDQQFQLPLTPPCLV
;
A
#
# COMPACT_ATOMS: atom_id res chain seq x y z
N MET A 1 23.04 -3.60 -85.31
CA MET A 1 23.05 -4.68 -84.29
C MET A 1 24.18 -4.36 -83.34
N GLU A 2 23.88 -3.62 -82.28
CA GLU A 2 24.76 -3.43 -81.13
C GLU A 2 24.35 -4.45 -80.06
N GLU A 3 25.32 -5.20 -79.54
CA GLU A 3 25.09 -6.21 -78.50
C GLU A 3 24.60 -5.56 -77.20
N PRO A 4 23.61 -6.14 -76.51
CA PRO A 4 23.19 -5.65 -75.20
C PRO A 4 24.21 -6.03 -74.12
N ASP A 5 24.59 -5.03 -73.31
CA ASP A 5 25.50 -5.13 -72.17
C ASP A 5 25.07 -6.20 -71.15
N LYS A 6 26.01 -7.10 -70.81
CA LYS A 6 25.81 -8.13 -69.77
C LYS A 6 25.70 -7.48 -68.38
N LYS A 7 24.51 -7.52 -67.76
CA LYS A 7 24.34 -7.23 -66.32
C LYS A 7 25.18 -8.20 -65.48
N LYS A 8 26.17 -7.69 -64.73
CA LYS A 8 26.94 -8.47 -63.75
C LYS A 8 26.03 -8.99 -62.63
N SER A 9 25.90 -10.30 -62.50
CA SER A 9 25.26 -10.97 -61.36
C SER A 9 26.04 -10.68 -60.07
N ARG A 10 25.39 -10.14 -59.04
CA ARG A 10 26.00 -9.88 -57.72
C ARG A 10 26.01 -11.17 -56.90
N ARG A 11 27.18 -11.57 -56.40
CA ARG A 11 27.36 -12.78 -55.59
C ARG A 11 26.75 -12.57 -54.21
N LEU A 12 25.75 -13.38 -53.86
CA LEU A 12 25.13 -13.37 -52.53
C LEU A 12 26.08 -14.01 -51.52
N CYS A 13 26.25 -13.37 -50.36
CA CYS A 13 27.16 -13.80 -49.30
C CYS A 13 26.39 -13.96 -47.98
N SER A 14 26.62 -15.05 -47.25
CA SER A 14 26.11 -15.24 -45.89
C SER A 14 27.11 -14.74 -44.85
N PHE A 15 26.60 -14.49 -43.64
CA PHE A 15 27.38 -14.15 -42.47
C PHE A 15 28.24 -15.34 -42.04
N LYS A 16 29.56 -15.14 -41.96
CA LYS A 16 30.49 -16.18 -41.52
C LYS A 16 30.82 -15.99 -40.05
N ASP A 17 30.62 -17.04 -39.25
CA ASP A 17 30.88 -17.02 -37.80
C ASP A 17 32.36 -16.81 -37.47
N GLU A 18 33.26 -17.12 -38.41
CA GLU A 18 34.69 -16.79 -38.38
C GLU A 18 34.97 -15.29 -38.11
N TRP A 19 34.08 -14.40 -38.58
CA TRP A 19 34.23 -12.95 -38.38
C TRP A 19 34.06 -12.53 -36.92
N LEU A 20 33.35 -13.32 -36.12
CA LEU A 20 33.17 -13.07 -34.68
C LEU A 20 34.47 -13.31 -33.90
N GLN A 21 35.42 -14.05 -34.48
CA GLN A 21 36.71 -14.37 -33.85
C GLN A 21 37.81 -13.40 -34.27
N LEU A 22 37.58 -12.57 -35.29
CA LEU A 22 38.57 -11.61 -35.76
C LEU A 22 38.83 -10.54 -34.68
N PRO A 23 40.09 -10.26 -34.31
CA PRO A 23 40.43 -9.30 -33.25
C PRO A 23 39.81 -7.90 -33.45
N GLU A 24 39.61 -7.49 -34.70
CA GLU A 24 39.02 -6.20 -35.07
C GLU A 24 37.51 -6.09 -34.77
N TYR A 25 36.78 -7.22 -34.74
CA TYR A 25 35.30 -7.22 -34.69
C TYR A 25 34.73 -7.94 -33.46
N ARG A 26 35.50 -8.86 -32.86
CA ARG A 26 35.05 -9.76 -31.77
C ARG A 26 34.42 -9.07 -30.55
N ASN A 27 34.81 -7.82 -30.28
CA ASN A 27 34.35 -7.10 -29.10
C ASN A 27 32.98 -6.42 -29.28
N TRP A 28 32.46 -6.34 -30.52
CA TRP A 28 31.24 -5.57 -30.80
C TRP A 28 30.31 -6.19 -31.84
N LEU A 29 30.79 -7.11 -32.67
CA LEU A 29 30.00 -7.74 -33.71
C LEU A 29 29.33 -9.01 -33.18
N THR A 30 28.01 -9.11 -33.35
CA THR A 30 27.25 -10.35 -33.14
C THR A 30 26.49 -10.73 -34.41
N LYS A 31 26.16 -12.01 -34.55
CA LYS A 31 25.31 -12.49 -35.67
C LYS A 31 23.85 -12.20 -35.35
N ALA A 32 23.14 -11.55 -36.26
CA ALA A 32 21.70 -11.27 -36.11
C ALA A 32 20.84 -12.22 -36.96
N SER A 33 21.31 -12.59 -38.15
CA SER A 33 20.70 -13.64 -38.98
C SER A 33 21.72 -14.21 -39.97
N GLU A 34 21.33 -15.14 -40.83
CA GLU A 34 22.22 -15.72 -41.85
C GLU A 34 22.81 -14.68 -42.81
N ASP A 35 22.13 -13.55 -43.03
CA ASP A 35 22.53 -12.49 -43.97
C ASP A 35 22.82 -11.15 -43.28
N SER A 36 22.90 -11.10 -41.93
CA SER A 36 23.07 -9.85 -41.19
C SER A 36 23.88 -9.96 -39.90
N GLY A 37 24.62 -8.88 -39.62
CA GLY A 37 25.35 -8.67 -38.37
C GLY A 37 24.73 -7.56 -37.54
N HIS A 38 25.00 -7.57 -36.24
CA HIS A 38 24.59 -6.55 -35.29
C HIS A 38 25.81 -5.99 -34.56
N CYS A 39 25.83 -4.68 -34.36
CA CYS A 39 26.84 -4.00 -33.55
C CYS A 39 26.28 -3.69 -32.17
N SER A 40 26.80 -4.33 -31.12
CA SER A 40 26.38 -4.10 -29.72
C SER A 40 26.70 -2.67 -29.23
N ILE A 41 27.76 -2.05 -29.76
CA ILE A 41 28.15 -0.67 -29.43
C ILE A 41 27.18 0.34 -30.05
N CYS A 42 26.84 0.16 -31.33
CA CYS A 42 25.97 1.09 -32.05
C CYS A 42 24.48 0.79 -31.83
N ARG A 43 24.14 -0.43 -31.41
CA ARG A 43 22.80 -1.03 -31.41
C ARG A 43 22.15 -1.00 -32.79
N VAL A 44 22.94 -1.24 -33.83
CA VAL A 44 22.50 -1.21 -35.24
C VAL A 44 22.73 -2.56 -35.89
N GLN A 45 21.71 -3.07 -36.58
CA GLN A 45 21.80 -4.24 -37.45
C GLN A 45 22.07 -3.81 -38.89
N PHE A 46 22.94 -4.53 -39.60
CA PHE A 46 23.28 -4.25 -40.99
C PHE A 46 23.42 -5.54 -41.80
N THR A 47 23.12 -5.48 -43.10
CA THR A 47 23.16 -6.64 -43.98
C THR A 47 24.56 -6.87 -44.56
N VAL A 48 24.99 -8.13 -44.60
CA VAL A 48 26.24 -8.57 -45.24
C VAL A 48 25.99 -9.26 -46.60
N LYS A 49 24.71 -9.34 -47.01
CA LYS A 49 24.22 -10.12 -48.15
C LYS A 49 24.93 -9.82 -49.47
N PHE A 50 25.29 -8.56 -49.69
CA PHE A 50 25.86 -8.09 -50.96
C PHE A 50 27.34 -7.72 -50.86
N ASP A 51 27.80 -7.30 -49.69
CA ASP A 51 29.14 -6.72 -49.50
C ASP A 51 30.03 -7.58 -48.58
N SER A 52 29.51 -8.69 -48.05
CA SER A 52 30.24 -9.61 -47.17
C SER A 52 30.97 -8.86 -46.05
N VAL A 53 32.21 -9.21 -45.75
CA VAL A 53 33.05 -8.56 -44.74
C VAL A 53 33.25 -7.06 -44.98
N LYS A 54 33.06 -6.55 -46.21
CA LYS A 54 33.18 -5.11 -46.48
C LYS A 54 32.06 -4.30 -45.81
N ALA A 55 30.86 -4.87 -45.63
CA ALA A 55 29.79 -4.21 -44.88
C ALA A 55 30.18 -3.98 -43.41
N ILE A 56 30.86 -4.96 -42.81
CA ILE A 56 31.37 -4.89 -41.44
C ILE A 56 32.44 -3.80 -41.33
N LYS A 57 33.40 -3.80 -42.26
CA LYS A 57 34.46 -2.77 -42.32
C LYS A 57 33.87 -1.37 -42.51
N HIS A 58 32.92 -1.21 -43.41
CA HIS A 58 32.27 0.07 -43.66
C HIS A 58 31.52 0.57 -42.42
N HIS A 59 30.79 -0.31 -41.72
CA HIS A 59 30.17 0.03 -40.45
C HIS A 59 31.20 0.52 -39.40
N ALA A 60 32.32 -0.20 -39.25
CA ALA A 60 33.39 0.16 -38.32
C ALA A 60 34.04 1.52 -38.63
N GLU A 61 34.04 1.92 -39.91
CA GLU A 61 34.57 3.20 -40.37
C GLU A 61 33.59 4.37 -40.23
N THR A 62 32.31 4.11 -39.95
CA THR A 62 31.32 5.19 -39.76
C THR A 62 31.71 6.10 -38.60
N LYS A 63 31.48 7.41 -38.77
CA LYS A 63 31.75 8.41 -37.72
C LYS A 63 31.06 8.06 -36.39
N GLY A 64 29.82 7.55 -36.45
CA GLY A 64 29.06 7.15 -35.26
C GLY A 64 29.68 5.97 -34.50
N HIS A 65 30.19 4.96 -35.22
CA HIS A 65 30.87 3.82 -34.59
C HIS A 65 32.19 4.24 -33.94
N ARG A 66 33.03 5.02 -34.65
CA ARG A 66 34.34 5.48 -34.15
C ARG A 66 34.23 6.32 -32.88
N ILE A 67 33.25 7.22 -32.79
CA ILE A 67 33.01 8.04 -31.59
C ILE A 67 32.63 7.15 -30.39
N LYS A 68 31.74 6.17 -30.59
CA LYS A 68 31.29 5.28 -29.51
C LYS A 68 32.39 4.32 -29.05
N VAL A 69 33.22 3.82 -29.97
CA VAL A 69 34.39 2.99 -29.63
C VAL A 69 35.43 3.81 -28.84
N GLN A 70 35.73 5.05 -29.25
CA GLN A 70 36.61 5.94 -28.48
C GLN A 70 36.05 6.24 -27.07
N GLY A 71 34.72 6.38 -26.93
CA GLY A 71 34.04 6.48 -25.64
C GLY A 71 34.23 5.25 -24.73
N GLN A 72 34.20 4.04 -25.30
CA GLN A 72 34.49 2.80 -24.56
C GLN A 72 35.97 2.60 -24.22
N VAL A 73 36.90 3.12 -25.02
CA VAL A 73 38.34 3.11 -24.70
C VAL A 73 38.63 4.07 -23.54
N TRP A 74 37.93 5.20 -23.47
CA TRP A 74 38.02 6.10 -22.31
C TRP A 74 37.50 5.44 -21.02
N SER A 75 36.48 4.58 -21.09
CA SER A 75 36.02 3.82 -19.92
C SER A 75 36.93 2.64 -19.54
N SER A 76 37.70 2.08 -20.48
CA SER A 76 38.58 0.92 -20.23
C SER A 76 40.04 1.27 -19.93
N THR A 77 40.49 2.50 -20.22
CA THR A 77 41.81 3.00 -19.76
C THR A 77 41.79 3.47 -18.29
N SER A 78 40.65 3.37 -17.61
CA SER A 78 40.55 3.54 -16.15
C SER A 78 41.04 2.32 -15.34
N ASN A 79 41.58 1.29 -16.00
CA ASN A 79 42.23 0.14 -15.34
C ASN A 79 43.74 0.33 -15.13
N LYS A 80 44.20 1.55 -14.86
CA LYS A 80 45.26 1.69 -13.87
C LYS A 80 44.55 1.63 -12.52
N VAL A 81 44.90 0.62 -11.72
CA VAL A 81 44.68 0.63 -10.28
C VAL A 81 45.40 1.85 -9.72
N SER A 82 44.79 3.01 -9.87
CA SER A 82 44.96 4.12 -8.96
C SER A 82 43.88 3.87 -7.94
N VAL A 83 44.26 3.40 -6.76
CA VAL A 83 43.46 3.68 -5.56
C VAL A 83 43.17 5.17 -5.65
N LYS A 84 41.92 5.56 -5.93
CA LYS A 84 41.51 6.95 -5.75
C LYS A 84 41.80 7.19 -4.28
N THR A 85 42.79 8.03 -4.00
CA THR A 85 43.00 8.54 -2.65
C THR A 85 41.66 9.11 -2.20
N ASP A 86 41.10 8.57 -1.12
CA ASP A 86 39.93 9.09 -0.40
C ASP A 86 40.12 10.60 -0.22
N ASN A 87 39.61 11.40 -1.16
CA ASN A 87 39.57 12.83 -0.98
C ASN A 87 38.30 13.10 -0.18
N ALA A 88 38.45 13.57 1.06
CA ALA A 88 37.31 13.88 1.94
C ALA A 88 36.29 14.80 1.25
N GLU A 89 36.73 15.65 0.31
CA GLU A 89 35.86 16.48 -0.51
C GLU A 89 34.94 15.67 -1.45
N GLU A 90 35.45 14.63 -2.13
CA GLU A 90 34.65 13.77 -3.01
C GLU A 90 33.60 12.98 -2.23
N GLN A 91 33.97 12.51 -1.04
CA GLN A 91 33.05 11.81 -0.15
C GLN A 91 31.91 12.74 0.32
N HIS A 92 32.22 13.99 0.67
CA HIS A 92 31.20 14.98 1.03
C HIS A 92 30.24 15.32 -0.12
N ILE A 93 30.75 15.40 -1.36
CA ILE A 93 29.91 15.60 -2.55
C ILE A 93 28.98 14.39 -2.74
N CYS A 94 29.52 13.17 -2.67
CA CYS A 94 28.75 11.94 -2.80
C CYS A 94 27.64 11.84 -1.73
N THR A 95 27.95 12.16 -0.48
CA THR A 95 26.98 12.22 0.61
C THR A 95 25.87 13.25 0.33
N ALA A 96 26.21 14.42 -0.21
CA ALA A 96 25.22 15.43 -0.59
C ALA A 96 24.30 14.92 -1.71
N GLU A 97 24.84 14.23 -2.71
CA GLU A 97 24.06 13.65 -3.81
C GLU A 97 23.16 12.50 -3.35
N LEU A 98 23.64 11.63 -2.43
CA LEU A 98 22.82 10.61 -1.78
C LEU A 98 21.66 11.23 -1.00
N LEU A 99 21.92 12.30 -0.23
CA LEU A 99 20.90 12.99 0.54
C LEU A 99 19.85 13.65 -0.35
N LEU A 100 20.27 14.32 -1.42
CA LEU A 100 19.36 14.92 -2.41
C LEU A 100 18.50 13.87 -3.10
N THR A 101 19.10 12.73 -3.45
CA THR A 101 18.41 11.60 -4.09
C THR A 101 17.39 10.99 -3.13
N TYR A 102 17.78 10.72 -1.89
CA TYR A 102 16.88 10.22 -0.86
C TYR A 102 15.71 11.18 -0.61
N HIS A 103 16.00 12.49 -0.49
CA HIS A 103 15.00 13.53 -0.32
C HIS A 103 14.00 13.55 -1.48
N GLY A 104 14.49 13.45 -2.72
CA GLY A 104 13.64 13.39 -3.90
C GLY A 104 12.68 12.20 -3.91
N VAL A 105 13.17 11.00 -3.53
CA VAL A 105 12.35 9.79 -3.42
C VAL A 105 11.35 9.89 -2.25
N LYS A 106 11.80 10.35 -1.08
CA LYS A 106 10.98 10.42 0.14
C LYS A 106 9.78 11.34 -0.01
N HIS A 107 9.95 12.47 -0.71
CA HIS A 107 8.92 13.49 -0.88
C HIS A 107 8.27 13.50 -2.26
N HIS A 108 8.53 12.46 -3.06
CA HIS A 108 7.99 12.34 -4.40
C HIS A 108 8.28 13.54 -5.33
N HIS A 109 9.49 14.11 -5.29
CA HIS A 109 9.89 15.21 -6.18
C HIS A 109 10.13 14.75 -7.62
N SER A 110 9.82 15.60 -8.61
CA SER A 110 10.11 15.28 -10.02
C SER A 110 11.61 15.36 -10.31
N TYR A 111 12.17 14.37 -11.03
CA TYR A 111 13.56 14.39 -11.49
C TYR A 111 13.90 15.62 -12.34
N ARG A 112 12.91 16.19 -13.04
CA ARG A 112 13.09 17.45 -13.78
C ARG A 112 13.35 18.63 -12.84
N SER A 113 12.61 18.68 -11.73
CA SER A 113 12.80 19.69 -10.70
C SER A 113 14.16 19.52 -10.01
N GLN A 114 14.56 18.29 -9.72
CA GLN A 114 15.86 17.99 -9.13
C GLN A 114 17.01 18.37 -10.06
N ASP A 115 16.93 18.04 -11.35
CA ASP A 115 17.95 18.41 -12.36
C ASP A 115 18.05 19.94 -12.52
N CYS A 116 16.92 20.65 -12.48
CA CYS A 116 16.91 22.12 -12.46
C CYS A 116 17.58 22.67 -11.20
N GLY A 117 17.22 22.16 -10.01
CA GLY A 117 17.79 22.58 -8.73
C GLY A 117 19.30 22.36 -8.65
N ASN A 118 19.78 21.20 -9.11
CA ASN A 118 21.21 20.87 -9.15
C ASN A 118 22.01 21.88 -9.97
N LYS A 119 21.46 22.38 -11.08
CA LYS A 119 22.08 23.43 -11.89
C LYS A 119 22.11 24.78 -11.18
N LEU A 120 21.17 25.06 -10.28
CA LEU A 120 21.10 26.33 -9.55
C LEU A 120 21.99 26.36 -8.31
N TYR A 121 22.35 25.23 -7.71
CA TYR A 121 23.06 25.22 -6.41
C TYR A 121 24.37 26.00 -6.39
N HIS A 122 25.17 25.98 -7.46
CA HIS A 122 26.40 26.78 -7.55
C HIS A 122 26.14 28.30 -7.54
N SER A 123 24.97 28.73 -8.03
CA SER A 123 24.54 30.14 -8.03
C SER A 123 23.88 30.53 -6.71
N ILE A 124 23.14 29.60 -6.07
CA ILE A 124 22.47 29.82 -4.79
C ILE A 124 23.49 29.83 -3.64
N PHE A 125 24.49 28.96 -3.69
CA PHE A 125 25.52 28.77 -2.65
C PHE A 125 26.93 28.97 -3.24
N PRO A 126 27.28 30.19 -3.69
CA PRO A 126 28.54 30.44 -4.41
C PRO A 126 29.80 30.25 -3.55
N ASP A 127 29.66 30.28 -2.23
CA ASP A 127 30.73 30.05 -1.25
C ASP A 127 30.98 28.57 -0.93
N SER A 128 30.04 27.68 -1.30
CA SER A 128 30.12 26.25 -1.00
C SER A 128 30.83 25.47 -2.09
N LYS A 129 32.04 24.96 -1.76
CA LYS A 129 32.80 24.06 -2.66
C LYS A 129 32.04 22.78 -3.00
N ILE A 130 31.23 22.28 -2.08
CA ILE A 130 30.41 21.09 -2.27
C ILE A 130 29.28 21.39 -3.25
N ALA A 131 28.49 22.45 -3.00
CA ALA A 131 27.35 22.81 -3.84
C ALA A 131 27.76 23.08 -5.30
N CYS A 132 28.90 23.72 -5.51
CA CYS A 132 29.47 23.97 -6.83
C CYS A 132 29.86 22.70 -7.60
N LYS A 133 30.05 21.57 -6.91
CA LYS A 133 30.50 20.30 -7.49
C LYS A 133 29.41 19.20 -7.48
N ILE A 134 28.20 19.50 -7.01
CA ILE A 134 27.06 18.56 -7.09
C ILE A 134 26.66 18.40 -8.56
N HIS A 135 26.81 17.19 -9.10
CA HIS A 135 26.50 16.87 -10.50
C HIS A 135 25.58 15.63 -10.57
N CYS A 136 24.48 15.68 -9.80
CA CYS A 136 23.52 14.58 -9.69
C CYS A 136 22.35 14.71 -10.67
N GLY A 137 22.62 14.66 -11.97
CA GLY A 137 21.55 14.59 -12.98
C GLY A 137 20.69 13.32 -12.85
N MET A 138 19.60 13.24 -13.63
CA MET A 138 18.64 12.12 -13.61
C MET A 138 19.31 10.75 -13.69
N THR A 139 20.23 10.55 -14.65
CA THR A 139 20.93 9.26 -14.82
C THR A 139 21.77 8.87 -13.61
N LYS A 140 22.38 9.84 -12.92
CA LYS A 140 23.14 9.57 -11.69
C LYS A 140 22.21 9.25 -10.53
N ALA A 141 21.10 9.97 -10.39
CA ALA A 141 20.09 9.70 -9.38
C ALA A 141 19.47 8.29 -9.56
N GLU A 142 19.12 7.92 -10.80
CA GLU A 142 18.66 6.56 -11.16
C GLU A 142 19.69 5.51 -10.77
N ALA A 143 20.96 5.71 -11.12
CA ALA A 143 22.03 4.78 -10.76
C ALA A 143 22.22 4.65 -9.25
N LEU A 144 22.16 5.76 -8.50
CA LEU A 144 22.23 5.76 -7.03
C LEU A 144 21.03 5.03 -6.41
N ILE A 145 19.83 5.16 -6.99
CA ILE A 145 18.62 4.50 -6.49
C ILE A 145 18.69 3.00 -6.75
N GLU A 146 18.85 2.60 -8.01
CA GLU A 146 18.80 1.19 -8.42
C GLU A 146 19.98 0.38 -7.90
N ASN A 147 21.19 0.95 -7.92
CA ASN A 147 22.40 0.19 -7.67
C ASN A 147 22.97 0.39 -6.26
N VAL A 148 22.50 1.37 -5.48
CA VAL A 148 23.10 1.69 -4.17
C VAL A 148 22.05 1.75 -3.06
N LEU A 149 21.10 2.69 -3.14
CA LEU A 149 20.11 2.92 -2.09
C LEU A 149 19.13 1.75 -1.94
N ALA A 150 18.55 1.25 -3.04
CA ALA A 150 17.55 0.18 -2.98
C ALA A 150 18.13 -1.15 -2.47
N PRO A 151 19.25 -1.68 -3.01
CA PRO A 151 19.84 -2.93 -2.50
C PRO A 151 20.28 -2.83 -1.04
N HIS A 152 20.87 -1.69 -0.65
CA HIS A 152 21.25 -1.47 0.74
C HIS A 152 20.03 -1.39 1.67
N SER A 153 18.94 -0.72 1.25
CA SER A 153 17.70 -0.65 2.04
C SER A 153 17.09 -2.03 2.27
N LEU A 154 17.13 -2.91 1.27
CA LEU A 154 16.69 -4.30 1.39
C LEU A 154 17.60 -5.10 2.33
N LYS A 155 18.92 -4.94 2.19
CA LYS A 155 19.90 -5.56 3.10
C LYS A 155 19.61 -5.19 4.57
N LEU A 156 19.40 -3.90 4.85
CA LEU A 156 19.05 -3.43 6.20
C LEU A 156 17.72 -4.02 6.67
N ALA A 157 16.70 -4.08 5.82
CA ALA A 157 15.41 -4.67 6.17
C ALA A 157 15.55 -6.15 6.54
N VAL A 158 16.26 -6.95 5.74
CA VAL A 158 16.48 -8.38 6.00
C VAL A 158 17.29 -8.58 7.29
N GLN A 159 18.32 -7.77 7.52
CA GLN A 159 19.10 -7.81 8.77
C GLN A 159 18.26 -7.45 10.00
N ASP A 160 17.37 -6.46 9.88
CA ASP A 160 16.49 -6.04 10.97
C ASP A 160 15.40 -7.08 11.30
N ILE A 161 14.92 -7.81 10.29
CA ILE A 161 14.02 -8.95 10.46
C ILE A 161 14.73 -10.09 11.21
N GLY A 162 15.96 -10.43 10.78
CA GLY A 162 16.72 -11.53 11.34
C GLY A 162 15.93 -12.85 11.31
N SER A 163 15.84 -13.54 12.45
CA SER A 163 15.04 -14.76 12.63
C SER A 163 13.64 -14.52 13.20
N THR A 164 13.20 -13.27 13.27
CA THR A 164 11.93 -12.89 13.87
C THR A 164 10.74 -13.48 13.10
N PRO A 165 9.68 -13.95 13.80
CA PRO A 165 8.40 -14.27 13.18
C PRO A 165 7.85 -13.10 12.36
N LEU A 166 7.30 -13.38 11.18
CA LEU A 166 6.82 -12.36 10.26
C LEU A 166 5.50 -12.76 9.60
N SER A 167 4.76 -11.77 9.12
CA SER A 167 3.68 -11.99 8.16
C SER A 167 4.07 -11.49 6.78
N ILE A 168 3.37 -11.99 5.77
CA ILE A 168 3.58 -11.63 4.37
C ILE A 168 2.27 -11.06 3.84
N ALA A 169 2.35 -9.95 3.11
CA ALA A 169 1.20 -9.37 2.43
C ALA A 169 1.55 -9.09 0.97
N THR A 170 0.63 -9.45 0.08
CA THR A 170 0.72 -9.11 -1.34
C THR A 170 -0.66 -8.93 -1.93
N ASP A 171 -0.75 -8.07 -2.94
CA ASP A 171 -1.94 -7.91 -3.75
C ASP A 171 -1.54 -7.39 -5.14
N ALA A 172 -2.43 -7.53 -6.12
CA ALA A 172 -2.17 -7.12 -7.49
C ALA A 172 -2.35 -5.61 -7.65
N SER A 173 -1.45 -4.97 -8.40
CA SER A 173 -1.66 -3.62 -8.89
C SER A 173 -1.31 -3.49 -10.36
N ASN A 174 -2.24 -2.92 -11.10
CA ASN A 174 -2.23 -2.95 -12.56
C ASN A 174 -1.78 -1.61 -13.12
N LYS A 175 -0.87 -1.65 -14.09
CA LYS A 175 -0.49 -0.51 -14.94
C LYS A 175 -0.51 -0.93 -16.41
N GLY A 176 -1.61 -0.61 -17.10
CA GLY A 176 -1.82 -1.08 -18.46
C GLY A 176 -1.82 -2.60 -18.50
N ASN A 177 -0.83 -3.20 -19.15
CA ASN A 177 -0.70 -4.64 -19.32
C ASN A 177 0.26 -5.31 -18.31
N THR A 178 0.86 -4.53 -17.40
CA THR A 178 1.75 -5.06 -16.36
C THR A 178 1.00 -5.17 -15.05
N ILE A 179 1.04 -6.35 -14.44
CA ILE A 179 0.46 -6.65 -13.13
C ILE A 179 1.62 -6.89 -12.17
N LEU A 180 1.76 -6.03 -11.17
CA LEU A 180 2.86 -6.08 -10.22
C LEU A 180 2.34 -6.42 -8.83
N PHE A 181 3.05 -7.35 -8.19
CA PHE A 181 2.79 -7.80 -6.83
C PHE A 181 3.95 -7.41 -5.92
N PRO A 182 3.82 -6.35 -5.09
CA PRO A 182 4.76 -6.11 -4.01
C PRO A 182 4.66 -7.22 -2.97
N VAL A 183 5.81 -7.66 -2.47
CA VAL A 183 5.90 -8.58 -1.33
C VAL A 183 6.30 -7.77 -0.12
N ALA A 184 5.31 -7.43 0.69
CA ALA A 184 5.50 -6.73 1.95
C ALA A 184 5.56 -7.73 3.11
N VAL A 185 6.33 -7.40 4.14
CA VAL A 185 6.39 -8.16 5.39
C VAL A 185 6.13 -7.26 6.59
N ARG A 186 5.55 -7.82 7.65
CA ARG A 186 5.38 -7.17 8.95
C ARG A 186 5.92 -8.07 10.06
N TYR A 187 6.63 -7.48 11.02
CA TYR A 187 7.28 -8.16 12.14
C TYR A 187 7.37 -7.22 13.34
N PHE A 188 7.71 -7.75 14.52
CA PHE A 188 7.95 -6.94 15.71
C PHE A 188 9.44 -6.99 16.09
N ASN A 189 10.11 -5.84 16.04
CA ASN A 189 11.47 -5.67 16.50
C ASN A 189 11.46 -5.26 17.97
N LYS A 190 12.27 -5.90 18.81
CA LYS A 190 12.30 -5.65 20.26
C LYS A 190 12.63 -4.19 20.62
N ASP A 191 13.41 -3.51 19.81
CA ASP A 191 13.93 -2.16 20.06
C ASP A 191 13.09 -1.07 19.37
N LYS A 192 12.42 -1.42 18.25
CA LYS A 192 11.69 -0.49 17.38
C LYS A 192 10.17 -0.69 17.39
N GLY A 193 9.69 -1.80 17.94
CA GLY A 193 8.29 -2.20 17.90
C GLY A 193 7.90 -2.73 16.52
N ILE A 194 6.69 -2.40 16.06
CA ILE A 194 6.14 -2.93 14.82
C ILE A 194 6.88 -2.36 13.60
N CYS A 195 7.42 -3.28 12.81
CA CYS A 195 8.15 -2.97 11.58
C CYS A 195 7.45 -3.57 10.36
N MET A 196 7.66 -2.91 9.22
CA MET A 196 7.05 -3.24 7.93
C MET A 196 8.05 -2.85 6.86
N SER A 197 8.25 -3.73 5.89
CA SER A 197 9.26 -3.57 4.84
C SER A 197 8.79 -4.23 3.55
N ILE A 198 9.33 -3.79 2.41
CA ILE A 198 9.21 -4.49 1.14
C ILE A 198 10.43 -5.38 0.97
N ILE A 199 10.23 -6.64 0.59
CA ILE A 199 11.33 -7.59 0.39
C ILE A 199 11.53 -7.94 -1.08
N ASP A 200 10.48 -7.91 -1.89
CA ASP A 200 10.56 -8.26 -3.31
C ASP A 200 9.36 -7.73 -4.10
N PHE A 201 9.41 -7.88 -5.42
CA PHE A 201 8.30 -7.70 -6.34
C PHE A 201 8.29 -8.83 -7.37
N PHE A 202 7.12 -9.36 -7.70
CA PHE A 202 6.96 -10.27 -8.82
C PHE A 202 5.87 -9.80 -9.79
N GLU A 203 5.96 -10.27 -11.03
CA GLU A 203 4.96 -10.05 -12.07
C GLU A 203 4.30 -11.39 -12.38
N ASP A 204 2.98 -11.40 -12.45
CA ASP A 204 2.21 -12.61 -12.75
C ASP A 204 0.98 -12.20 -13.58
N ALA A 205 0.92 -12.70 -14.82
CA ALA A 205 -0.17 -12.42 -15.75
C ALA A 205 -1.30 -13.46 -15.66
N ASP A 206 -1.02 -14.63 -15.09
CA ASP A 206 -1.99 -15.73 -14.98
C ASP A 206 -2.87 -15.56 -13.73
N GLU A 207 -2.37 -14.85 -12.71
CA GLU A 207 -3.05 -14.53 -11.44
C GLU A 207 -3.66 -15.75 -10.72
N THR A 208 -3.19 -16.95 -11.05
CA THR A 208 -3.69 -18.16 -10.39
C THR A 208 -3.20 -18.22 -8.97
N SER A 209 -4.04 -18.70 -8.07
CA SER A 209 -3.67 -18.76 -6.65
C SER A 209 -2.49 -19.69 -6.34
N GLU A 210 -2.17 -20.62 -7.23
CA GLU A 210 -1.00 -21.49 -7.12
C GLU A 210 0.26 -20.77 -7.60
N ALA A 211 0.20 -20.08 -8.74
CA ALA A 211 1.31 -19.29 -9.26
C ALA A 211 1.73 -18.18 -8.28
N ILE A 212 0.76 -17.45 -7.72
CA ILE A 212 1.02 -16.43 -6.68
C ILE A 212 1.71 -17.06 -5.46
N ALA A 213 1.26 -18.22 -4.99
CA ALA A 213 1.90 -18.89 -3.85
C ALA A 213 3.34 -19.30 -4.16
N ASN A 214 3.59 -19.86 -5.34
CA ASN A 214 4.93 -20.23 -5.79
C ASN A 214 5.87 -19.02 -5.91
N ASN A 215 5.37 -17.91 -6.48
CA ASN A 215 6.12 -16.65 -6.58
C ASN A 215 6.49 -16.10 -5.20
N LEU A 216 5.55 -16.10 -4.25
CA LEU A 216 5.83 -15.72 -2.86
C LEU A 216 6.92 -16.59 -2.22
N ARG A 217 6.89 -17.92 -2.45
CA ARG A 217 7.95 -18.81 -1.97
C ARG A 217 9.31 -18.44 -2.55
N SER A 218 9.37 -18.18 -3.85
CA SER A 218 10.61 -17.76 -4.52
C SER A 218 11.14 -16.43 -3.97
N CYS A 219 10.28 -15.44 -3.75
CA CYS A 219 10.67 -14.16 -3.15
C CYS A 219 11.27 -14.34 -1.74
N LEU A 220 10.65 -15.18 -0.92
CA LEU A 220 11.18 -15.51 0.42
C LEU A 220 12.53 -16.23 0.36
N GLN A 221 12.69 -17.16 -0.59
CA GLN A 221 13.96 -17.87 -0.80
C GLN A 221 15.08 -16.91 -1.22
N ASN A 222 14.80 -16.05 -2.20
CA ASN A 222 15.74 -15.06 -2.71
C ASN A 222 16.17 -14.05 -1.63
N SER A 223 15.23 -13.68 -0.75
CA SER A 223 15.49 -12.78 0.38
C SER A 223 16.14 -13.44 1.59
N GLY A 224 16.33 -14.78 1.57
CA GLY A 224 16.83 -15.54 2.71
C GLY A 224 15.86 -15.67 3.90
N LEU A 225 14.58 -15.35 3.69
CA LEU A 225 13.55 -15.30 4.74
C LEU A 225 12.64 -16.55 4.77
N ILE A 226 12.88 -17.53 3.90
CA ILE A 226 12.05 -18.75 3.81
C ILE A 226 12.08 -19.59 5.10
N GLN A 227 13.13 -19.48 5.91
CA GLN A 227 13.27 -20.20 7.18
C GLN A 227 12.61 -19.48 8.35
N ASN A 228 12.17 -18.24 8.17
CA ASN A 228 11.46 -17.50 9.21
C ASN A 228 10.11 -18.15 9.50
N LYS A 229 9.66 -18.02 10.75
CA LYS A 229 8.31 -18.41 11.11
C LYS A 229 7.30 -17.45 10.47
N ILE A 230 6.57 -17.92 9.46
CA ILE A 230 5.49 -17.16 8.84
C ILE A 230 4.22 -17.34 9.66
N VAL A 231 3.75 -16.27 10.31
CA VAL A 231 2.62 -16.32 11.24
C VAL A 231 1.30 -15.92 10.59
N ALA A 232 1.33 -15.09 9.55
CA ALA A 232 0.13 -14.65 8.86
C ALA A 232 0.38 -14.36 7.38
N TYR A 233 -0.69 -14.45 6.60
CA TYR A 233 -0.74 -13.97 5.22
C TYR A 233 -1.83 -12.91 5.12
N GLY A 234 -1.48 -11.70 4.66
CA GLY A 234 -2.39 -10.58 4.47
C GLY A 234 -2.80 -10.43 3.01
N ALA A 235 -4.10 -10.28 2.76
CA ALA A 235 -4.64 -10.01 1.43
C ALA A 235 -5.92 -9.16 1.51
N VAL A 236 -6.18 -8.30 0.51
CA VAL A 236 -7.39 -7.46 0.45
C VAL A 236 -8.66 -8.31 0.36
N ASN A 237 -8.59 -9.41 -0.37
CA ASN A 237 -9.66 -10.38 -0.51
C ASN A 237 -9.08 -11.79 -0.51
N PHE A 238 -9.42 -12.57 0.50
CA PHE A 238 -9.36 -14.01 0.35
C PHE A 238 -10.58 -14.37 -0.50
N GLY A 239 -10.36 -14.89 -1.72
CA GLY A 239 -11.45 -15.43 -2.54
C GLY A 239 -12.30 -16.44 -1.75
N GLU A 240 -13.46 -16.84 -2.27
CA GLU A 240 -14.39 -17.70 -1.53
C GLU A 240 -13.74 -18.98 -0.94
N ASN A 241 -12.68 -19.47 -1.60
CA ASN A 241 -11.91 -20.66 -1.18
C ASN A 241 -10.60 -20.34 -0.45
N LYS A 242 -10.24 -19.07 -0.23
CA LYS A 242 -8.96 -18.64 0.39
C LYS A 242 -7.74 -19.32 -0.27
N SER A 243 -7.76 -19.49 -1.58
CA SER A 243 -6.89 -20.46 -2.26
C SER A 243 -5.40 -20.16 -2.16
N VAL A 244 -4.95 -18.91 -2.29
CA VAL A 244 -3.52 -18.55 -2.08
C VAL A 244 -3.07 -18.89 -0.67
N PHE A 245 -3.89 -18.53 0.33
CA PHE A 245 -3.63 -18.84 1.73
C PHE A 245 -3.55 -20.34 1.98
N LEU A 246 -4.45 -21.14 1.39
CA LEU A 246 -4.42 -22.59 1.51
C LEU A 246 -3.18 -23.20 0.84
N HIS A 247 -2.82 -22.75 -0.37
CA HIS A 247 -1.61 -23.20 -1.05
C HIS A 247 -0.36 -22.87 -0.25
N LEU A 248 -0.22 -21.62 0.25
CA LEU A 248 0.90 -21.24 1.11
C LEU A 248 0.96 -22.09 2.39
N LYS A 249 -0.21 -22.29 3.03
CA LYS A 249 -0.33 -23.08 4.25
C LYS A 249 0.13 -24.52 4.06
N GLN A 250 -0.24 -25.15 2.95
CA GLN A 250 0.13 -26.53 2.61
C GLN A 250 1.59 -26.61 2.14
N MET A 251 2.00 -25.73 1.24
CA MET A 251 3.31 -25.75 0.61
C MET A 251 4.46 -25.46 1.59
N LEU A 252 4.21 -24.64 2.60
CA LEU A 252 5.20 -24.26 3.61
C LEU A 252 4.99 -24.92 4.98
N ASP A 253 4.05 -25.88 5.07
CA ASP A 253 3.68 -26.58 6.31
C ASP A 253 3.42 -25.62 7.50
N LEU A 254 2.45 -24.73 7.34
CA LEU A 254 2.12 -23.67 8.31
C LEU A 254 0.76 -23.91 8.98
N PRO A 255 0.59 -24.94 9.84
CA PRO A 255 -0.72 -25.32 10.40
C PRO A 255 -1.39 -24.19 11.20
N SER A 256 -0.60 -23.31 11.82
CA SER A 256 -1.06 -22.15 12.61
C SER A 256 -1.10 -20.83 11.84
N LEU A 257 -1.00 -20.85 10.50
CA LEU A 257 -1.04 -19.63 9.68
C LEU A 257 -2.38 -18.88 9.91
N VAL A 258 -2.28 -17.60 10.27
CA VAL A 258 -3.43 -16.73 10.52
C VAL A 258 -3.80 -15.97 9.23
N PRO A 259 -5.08 -15.94 8.84
CA PRO A 259 -5.51 -15.09 7.74
C PRO A 259 -5.59 -13.63 8.18
N GLY A 260 -4.71 -12.78 7.65
CA GLY A 260 -4.70 -11.33 7.88
C GLY A 260 -5.69 -10.60 6.96
N TYR A 261 -6.98 -10.67 7.28
CA TYR A 261 -7.99 -9.92 6.52
C TYR A 261 -7.82 -8.41 6.70
N CYS A 262 -8.18 -7.65 5.67
CA CYS A 262 -8.44 -6.23 5.87
C CYS A 262 -9.72 -6.05 6.70
N SER A 263 -9.59 -5.75 7.99
CA SER A 263 -10.70 -5.60 8.92
C SER A 263 -11.72 -4.55 8.47
N ALA A 264 -11.25 -3.40 7.96
CA ALA A 264 -12.13 -2.35 7.41
C ALA A 264 -12.98 -2.88 6.23
N HIS A 265 -12.40 -3.75 5.39
CA HIS A 265 -13.11 -4.34 4.27
C HIS A 265 -14.20 -5.34 4.71
N ILE A 266 -13.96 -6.12 5.77
CA ILE A 266 -15.01 -6.99 6.36
C ILE A 266 -16.20 -6.14 6.82
N VAL A 267 -15.94 -5.05 7.56
CA VAL A 267 -16.98 -4.17 8.11
C VAL A 267 -17.74 -3.45 7.00
N HIS A 268 -17.04 -2.94 5.99
CA HIS A 268 -17.64 -2.36 4.79
C HIS A 268 -18.57 -3.37 4.10
N ASN A 269 -18.08 -4.57 3.80
CA ASN A 269 -18.88 -5.58 3.10
C ASN A 269 -20.07 -6.05 3.93
N THR A 270 -19.92 -6.11 5.25
CA THR A 270 -21.02 -6.38 6.18
C THR A 270 -22.17 -5.40 5.98
N ALA A 271 -21.87 -4.09 6.01
CA ALA A 271 -22.88 -3.07 5.77
C ALA A 271 -23.48 -3.18 4.37
N LYS A 272 -22.65 -3.25 3.32
CA LYS A 272 -23.10 -3.36 1.93
C LYS A 272 -24.06 -4.53 1.71
N ARG A 273 -23.72 -5.72 2.22
CA ARG A 273 -24.58 -6.91 2.11
C ARG A 273 -25.89 -6.74 2.87
N GLY A 274 -25.88 -6.02 3.98
CA GLY A 274 -27.08 -5.64 4.71
C GLY A 274 -27.97 -4.67 3.96
N LEU A 275 -27.40 -3.58 3.43
CA LEU A 275 -28.14 -2.56 2.67
C LEU A 275 -28.79 -3.12 1.40
N ASN A 276 -28.17 -4.12 0.76
CA ASN A 276 -28.74 -4.82 -0.39
C ASN A 276 -30.05 -5.57 -0.07
N MET A 277 -30.43 -5.73 1.20
CA MET A 277 -31.71 -6.36 1.59
C MET A 277 -32.89 -5.37 1.61
N LEU A 278 -32.62 -4.08 1.43
CA LEU A 278 -33.62 -3.02 1.46
C LEU A 278 -34.35 -2.91 0.12
N SER A 279 -35.64 -2.59 0.17
CA SER A 279 -36.45 -2.35 -1.04
C SER A 279 -36.04 -1.09 -1.81
N TYR A 280 -35.37 -0.14 -1.15
CA TYR A 280 -34.96 1.13 -1.74
C TYR A 280 -33.43 1.31 -1.63
N ASP A 281 -32.79 1.51 -2.77
CA ASP A 281 -31.34 1.68 -2.87
C ASP A 281 -30.93 3.14 -2.62
N VAL A 282 -30.60 3.44 -1.36
CA VAL A 282 -30.16 4.77 -0.93
C VAL A 282 -28.76 5.12 -1.45
N GLU A 283 -27.87 4.13 -1.64
CA GLU A 283 -26.54 4.39 -2.22
C GLU A 283 -26.68 4.89 -3.66
N TYR A 284 -27.52 4.22 -4.45
CA TYR A 284 -27.78 4.63 -5.81
C TYR A 284 -28.56 5.95 -5.90
N LEU A 285 -29.46 6.24 -4.95
CA LEU A 285 -30.10 7.55 -4.82
C LEU A 285 -29.04 8.66 -4.70
N VAL A 286 -28.10 8.53 -3.76
CA VAL A 286 -27.03 9.52 -3.54
C VAL A 286 -26.21 9.75 -4.82
N ILE A 287 -25.81 8.67 -5.50
CA ILE A 287 -25.06 8.75 -6.76
C ILE A 287 -25.84 9.52 -7.84
N LYS A 288 -27.14 9.26 -7.96
CA LYS A 288 -27.99 9.93 -8.95
C LYS A 288 -28.25 11.39 -8.61
N VAL A 289 -28.49 11.71 -7.36
CA VAL A 289 -28.62 13.09 -6.90
C VAL A 289 -27.33 13.85 -7.19
N PHE A 290 -26.15 13.32 -6.84
CA PHE A 290 -24.88 13.98 -7.16
C PHE A 290 -24.70 14.22 -8.67
N SER A 291 -25.04 13.23 -9.50
CA SER A 291 -24.88 13.30 -10.96
C SER A 291 -25.69 14.43 -11.60
N GLU A 292 -26.82 14.82 -11.00
CA GLU A 292 -27.66 15.93 -11.46
C GLU A 292 -26.93 17.29 -11.35
N PHE A 293 -26.08 17.45 -10.33
CA PHE A 293 -25.46 18.73 -10.00
C PHE A 293 -23.98 18.82 -10.37
N SER A 294 -23.28 17.68 -10.46
CA SER A 294 -21.82 17.62 -10.59
C SER A 294 -21.22 18.34 -11.79
N SER A 295 -22.01 18.58 -12.84
CA SER A 295 -21.57 19.24 -14.08
C SER A 295 -22.46 20.43 -14.50
N SER A 296 -23.43 20.84 -13.66
CA SER A 296 -24.41 21.86 -14.02
C SER A 296 -24.46 22.99 -12.99
N ALA A 297 -23.74 24.08 -13.29
CA ALA A 297 -23.81 25.31 -12.50
C ALA A 297 -25.23 25.89 -12.47
N LYS A 298 -26.01 25.70 -13.55
CA LYS A 298 -27.42 26.09 -13.63
C LYS A 298 -28.25 25.34 -12.59
N ASN A 299 -28.16 24.01 -12.54
CA ASN A 299 -28.91 23.19 -11.59
C ASN A 299 -28.53 23.53 -10.13
N ILE A 300 -27.26 23.84 -9.86
CA ILE A 300 -26.82 24.29 -8.54
C ILE A 300 -27.44 25.64 -8.17
N SER A 301 -27.52 26.58 -9.12
CA SER A 301 -28.16 27.89 -8.89
C SER A 301 -29.64 27.72 -8.57
N GLU A 302 -30.37 26.93 -9.35
CA GLU A 302 -31.79 26.64 -9.13
C GLU A 302 -32.01 25.97 -7.76
N LEU A 303 -31.17 25.00 -7.37
CA LEU A 303 -31.29 24.36 -6.06
C LEU A 303 -31.09 25.36 -4.90
N LYS A 304 -30.20 26.34 -5.03
CA LYS A 304 -30.01 27.38 -4.01
C LYS A 304 -31.25 28.25 -3.83
N GLU A 305 -31.96 28.56 -4.91
CA GLU A 305 -33.25 29.27 -4.83
C GLU A 305 -34.28 28.46 -4.02
N PHE A 306 -34.31 27.13 -4.21
CA PHE A 306 -35.16 26.26 -3.38
C PHE A 306 -34.67 26.16 -1.93
N SER A 307 -33.36 26.17 -1.68
CA SER A 307 -32.78 26.22 -0.32
C SER A 307 -33.22 27.48 0.44
N ASP A 308 -33.16 28.63 -0.21
CA ASP A 308 -33.64 29.90 0.35
C ASP A 308 -35.15 29.86 0.60
N PHE A 309 -35.92 29.28 -0.33
CA PHE A 309 -37.38 29.12 -0.19
C PHE A 309 -37.77 28.24 1.02
N VAL A 310 -37.02 27.19 1.32
CA VAL A 310 -37.26 26.32 2.48
C VAL A 310 -36.49 26.74 3.74
N GLU A 311 -35.92 27.95 3.75
CA GLU A 311 -35.13 28.51 4.86
C GLU A 311 -34.03 27.55 5.36
N THR A 312 -33.37 26.84 4.45
CA THR A 312 -32.31 25.87 4.77
C THR A 312 -30.99 26.31 4.15
N GLU A 313 -29.90 26.29 4.91
CA GLU A 313 -28.57 26.63 4.40
C GLU A 313 -28.11 25.61 3.35
N TYR A 314 -27.83 26.09 2.13
CA TYR A 314 -27.27 25.24 1.07
C TYR A 314 -25.93 24.66 1.49
N SER A 315 -25.79 23.34 1.32
CA SER A 315 -24.53 22.64 1.53
C SER A 315 -24.18 21.84 0.29
N GLU A 316 -22.93 21.92 -0.18
CA GLU A 316 -22.45 21.21 -1.38
C GLU A 316 -22.82 19.72 -1.34
N ILE A 317 -23.38 19.20 -2.44
CA ILE A 317 -23.78 17.79 -2.55
C ILE A 317 -22.51 16.95 -2.75
N LEU A 318 -22.36 15.92 -1.91
CA LEU A 318 -21.16 15.11 -1.90
C LEU A 318 -21.26 13.90 -2.82
N HIS A 319 -20.15 13.61 -3.49
CA HIS A 319 -19.99 12.39 -4.28
C HIS A 319 -19.79 11.18 -3.38
N GLN A 320 -20.49 10.09 -3.71
CA GLN A 320 -20.26 8.76 -3.15
C GLN A 320 -19.32 7.99 -4.07
N VAL A 321 -18.16 7.54 -3.56
CA VAL A 321 -17.25 6.67 -4.32
C VAL A 321 -17.61 5.21 -4.01
N PRO A 322 -18.10 4.40 -4.98
CA PRO A 322 -18.57 3.03 -4.72
C PRO A 322 -17.50 2.09 -4.15
N LYS A 323 -16.21 2.40 -4.36
CA LYS A 323 -15.06 1.65 -3.83
C LYS A 323 -14.62 2.11 -2.43
N ARG A 324 -15.14 3.22 -1.91
CA ARG A 324 -14.81 3.81 -0.60
C ARG A 324 -16.09 4.13 0.17
N PHE A 325 -16.73 3.10 0.71
CA PHE A 325 -18.03 3.17 1.39
C PHE A 325 -18.05 4.06 2.63
N LEU A 326 -16.88 4.45 3.16
CA LEU A 326 -16.75 5.52 4.16
C LEU A 326 -17.44 6.83 3.72
N THR A 327 -17.49 7.09 2.42
CA THR A 327 -18.15 8.28 1.85
C THR A 327 -19.67 8.25 1.99
N LEU A 328 -20.30 7.07 2.19
CA LEU A 328 -21.75 6.93 2.11
C LEU A 328 -22.44 7.62 3.28
N PHE A 329 -21.88 7.48 4.48
CA PHE A 329 -22.43 8.13 5.66
C PHE A 329 -22.48 9.65 5.47
N THR A 330 -21.35 10.26 5.09
CA THR A 330 -21.24 11.71 4.89
C THR A 330 -22.12 12.19 3.73
N ALA A 331 -22.23 11.41 2.65
CA ALA A 331 -23.07 11.75 1.51
C ALA A 331 -24.57 11.64 1.85
N VAL A 332 -25.00 10.64 2.64
CA VAL A 332 -26.38 10.53 3.15
C VAL A 332 -26.68 11.64 4.18
N ASP A 333 -25.73 11.97 5.06
CA ASP A 333 -25.88 13.10 6.00
C ASP A 333 -26.10 14.42 5.26
N ARG A 334 -25.31 14.65 4.19
CA ARG A 334 -25.46 15.80 3.31
C ARG A 334 -26.75 15.78 2.50
N LEU A 335 -27.16 14.60 2.02
CA LEU A 335 -28.44 14.41 1.33
C LEU A 335 -29.59 14.82 2.25
N LEU A 336 -29.61 14.35 3.51
CA LEU A 336 -30.65 14.68 4.48
C LEU A 336 -30.70 16.17 4.84
N LYS A 337 -29.54 16.85 4.91
CA LYS A 337 -29.48 18.31 5.11
C LYS A 337 -30.15 19.09 3.98
N ASN A 338 -29.89 18.68 2.74
CA ASN A 338 -30.48 19.33 1.57
C ASN A 338 -31.85 18.75 1.18
N TRP A 339 -32.33 17.70 1.85
CA TRP A 339 -33.50 16.93 1.41
C TRP A 339 -34.77 17.78 1.25
N PRO A 340 -35.09 18.74 2.16
CA PRO A 340 -36.24 19.62 1.96
C PRO A 340 -36.17 20.39 0.63
N ALA A 341 -35.04 21.03 0.33
CA ALA A 341 -34.83 21.78 -0.92
C ALA A 341 -34.83 20.86 -2.15
N LEU A 342 -34.16 19.70 -2.06
CA LEU A 342 -34.09 18.71 -3.12
C LEU A 342 -35.48 18.16 -3.49
N LYS A 343 -36.36 17.95 -2.50
CA LYS A 343 -37.75 17.53 -2.74
C LYS A 343 -38.46 18.52 -3.65
N TYR A 344 -38.48 19.81 -3.30
CA TYR A 344 -39.12 20.84 -4.13
C TYR A 344 -38.48 20.96 -5.51
N TYR A 345 -37.15 20.96 -5.59
CA TYR A 345 -36.42 21.03 -6.86
C TYR A 345 -36.83 19.91 -7.82
N PHE A 346 -36.79 18.65 -7.36
CA PHE A 346 -37.10 17.51 -8.22
C PHE A 346 -38.60 17.38 -8.53
N VAL A 347 -39.49 17.69 -7.58
CA VAL A 347 -40.93 17.71 -7.85
C VAL A 347 -41.26 18.79 -8.88
N ASN A 348 -40.65 19.97 -8.80
CA ASN A 348 -40.85 21.06 -9.76
C ASN A 348 -40.31 20.71 -11.17
N LYS A 349 -39.24 19.92 -11.27
CA LYS A 349 -38.78 19.37 -12.56
C LYS A 349 -39.77 18.36 -13.16
N GLY A 350 -40.51 17.64 -12.32
CA GLY A 350 -41.51 16.68 -12.74
C GLY A 350 -40.94 15.32 -13.15
N LYS A 351 -41.83 14.33 -13.24
CA LYS A 351 -41.50 12.91 -13.42
C LYS A 351 -40.70 12.60 -14.69
N GLU A 352 -40.97 13.33 -15.77
CA GLU A 352 -40.38 13.05 -17.08
C GLU A 352 -38.90 13.47 -17.15
N ASP A 353 -38.52 14.51 -16.41
CA ASP A 353 -37.17 15.09 -16.42
C ASP A 353 -36.29 14.59 -15.26
N VAL A 354 -36.84 13.76 -14.37
CA VAL A 354 -36.13 13.22 -13.20
C VAL A 354 -35.85 11.73 -13.36
N SER A 355 -34.65 11.29 -12.99
CA SER A 355 -34.27 9.88 -12.97
C SER A 355 -35.30 9.05 -12.20
N ARG A 356 -35.72 7.90 -12.76
CA ARG A 356 -36.65 6.95 -12.11
C ARG A 356 -36.24 6.58 -10.69
N THR A 357 -34.93 6.49 -10.42
CA THR A 357 -34.40 6.21 -9.10
C THR A 357 -34.73 7.32 -8.10
N ILE A 358 -34.55 8.59 -8.49
CA ILE A 358 -34.86 9.73 -7.64
C ILE A 358 -36.38 9.84 -7.49
N TRP A 359 -37.12 9.70 -8.60
CA TRP A 359 -38.59 9.76 -8.59
C TRP A 359 -39.22 8.68 -7.70
N ALA A 360 -38.63 7.49 -7.59
CA ALA A 360 -39.11 6.45 -6.67
C ALA A 360 -39.13 6.88 -5.19
N PHE A 361 -38.32 7.88 -4.80
CA PHE A 361 -38.35 8.46 -3.46
C PHE A 361 -39.32 9.64 -3.31
N LEU A 362 -39.87 10.15 -4.41
CA LEU A 362 -40.69 11.37 -4.46
C LEU A 362 -42.12 11.13 -4.97
N ALA A 363 -42.39 10.03 -5.66
CA ALA A 363 -43.63 9.76 -6.38
C ALA A 363 -44.90 9.90 -5.51
N GLU A 364 -44.80 9.54 -4.23
CA GLU A 364 -45.92 9.62 -3.28
C GLU A 364 -46.23 11.06 -2.81
N GLN A 365 -45.42 12.04 -3.21
CA GLN A 365 -45.56 13.46 -2.82
C GLN A 365 -46.19 14.34 -3.90
N GLU A 366 -46.31 13.88 -5.15
CA GLU A 366 -46.95 14.60 -6.25
C GLU A 366 -48.41 14.95 -5.93
N ASP A 367 -49.12 14.06 -5.21
CA ASP A 367 -50.53 14.21 -4.84
C ASP A 367 -50.77 14.84 -3.45
N ARG A 368 -49.71 15.15 -2.67
CA ARG A 368 -49.80 15.63 -1.28
C ARG A 368 -49.20 17.04 -1.13
N VAL A 369 -49.85 18.01 -1.76
CA VAL A 369 -49.32 19.36 -2.04
C VAL A 369 -49.08 20.28 -0.81
N SER A 370 -49.30 19.86 0.44
CA SER A 370 -49.33 20.86 1.53
C SER A 370 -48.76 20.51 2.91
N ASP A 371 -48.25 19.30 3.17
CA ASP A 371 -47.66 18.99 4.49
C ASP A 371 -46.21 18.51 4.37
N VAL A 372 -45.28 19.44 4.64
CA VAL A 372 -43.83 19.20 4.79
C VAL A 372 -43.52 18.10 5.81
N GLU A 373 -44.47 17.78 6.70
CA GLU A 373 -44.35 16.77 7.76
C GLU A 373 -44.70 15.33 7.33
N THR A 374 -45.17 15.11 6.09
CA THR A 374 -45.61 13.79 5.63
C THR A 374 -44.43 12.95 5.17
N ILE A 375 -43.96 12.04 6.03
CA ILE A 375 -42.93 11.06 5.69
C ILE A 375 -43.50 10.00 4.74
N THR A 376 -42.72 9.65 3.70
CA THR A 376 -43.02 8.54 2.79
C THR A 376 -42.23 7.29 3.16
N LEU A 377 -42.71 6.11 2.76
CA LEU A 377 -41.97 4.87 2.97
C LEU A 377 -40.54 4.93 2.40
N PRO A 378 -40.30 5.35 1.14
CA PRO A 378 -38.93 5.52 0.61
C PRO A 378 -38.05 6.46 1.44
N GLU A 379 -38.58 7.60 1.91
CA GLU A 379 -37.83 8.58 2.70
C GLU A 379 -37.36 7.96 4.04
N LEU A 380 -38.17 7.06 4.63
CA LEU A 380 -37.81 6.34 5.84
C LEU A 380 -36.53 5.50 5.67
N TYR A 381 -36.27 4.94 4.49
CA TYR A 381 -35.04 4.18 4.22
C TYR A 381 -33.80 5.08 4.25
N ILE A 382 -33.90 6.36 3.86
CA ILE A 382 -32.76 7.30 3.95
C ILE A 382 -32.34 7.49 5.42
N TYR A 383 -33.31 7.66 6.32
CA TYR A 383 -33.04 7.76 7.76
C TYR A 383 -32.50 6.46 8.36
N PHE A 384 -33.01 5.30 7.92
CA PHE A 384 -32.49 4.01 8.34
C PHE A 384 -31.02 3.82 7.91
N VAL A 385 -30.72 4.09 6.64
CA VAL A 385 -29.35 3.98 6.11
C VAL A 385 -28.42 4.96 6.81
N HIS A 386 -28.85 6.20 7.07
CA HIS A 386 -28.06 7.15 7.87
C HIS A 386 -27.71 6.59 9.26
N ASN A 387 -28.70 6.01 9.96
CA ASN A 387 -28.50 5.47 11.30
C ASN A 387 -27.58 4.24 11.32
N VAL A 388 -27.75 3.33 10.36
CA VAL A 388 -26.87 2.16 10.20
C VAL A 388 -25.46 2.63 9.87
N MET A 389 -25.33 3.48 8.85
CA MET A 389 -24.03 3.95 8.38
C MET A 389 -23.25 4.73 9.42
N SER A 390 -23.91 5.46 10.32
CA SER A 390 -23.24 6.11 11.46
C SER A 390 -22.48 5.11 12.34
N GLN A 391 -23.06 3.93 12.63
CA GLN A 391 -22.43 2.89 13.45
C GLN A 391 -21.22 2.29 12.74
N PHE A 392 -21.41 1.90 11.48
CA PHE A 392 -20.34 1.32 10.67
C PHE A 392 -19.19 2.31 10.45
N ASN A 393 -19.50 3.59 10.19
CA ASN A 393 -18.51 4.63 10.00
C ASN A 393 -17.64 4.85 11.26
N ASN A 394 -18.23 4.79 12.45
CA ASN A 394 -17.45 4.88 13.69
C ASN A 394 -16.47 3.71 13.85
N THR A 395 -16.92 2.49 13.56
CA THR A 395 -16.06 1.30 13.61
C THR A 395 -14.96 1.33 12.54
N ILE A 396 -15.30 1.72 11.30
CA ILE A 396 -14.32 1.79 10.21
C ILE A 396 -13.26 2.85 10.52
N LYS A 397 -13.63 4.02 11.06
CA LYS A 397 -12.64 5.04 11.48
C LYS A 397 -11.62 4.52 12.49
N VAL A 398 -12.04 3.66 13.42
CA VAL A 398 -11.13 2.99 14.36
C VAL A 398 -10.21 2.01 13.62
N LEU A 399 -10.77 1.19 12.73
CA LEU A 399 -10.04 0.17 11.97
C LEU A 399 -9.10 0.73 10.89
N GLU A 400 -9.37 1.95 10.40
CA GLU A 400 -8.51 2.67 9.44
C GLU A 400 -7.52 3.61 10.14
N SER A 401 -7.54 3.69 11.48
CA SER A 401 -6.55 4.48 12.20
C SER A 401 -5.15 3.89 12.05
N ASP A 402 -4.12 4.75 11.99
CA ASP A 402 -2.73 4.32 11.87
C ASP A 402 -2.22 3.52 13.08
N TYR A 403 -2.98 3.55 14.19
CA TYR A 403 -2.59 2.99 15.49
C TYR A 403 -3.29 1.69 15.85
N ILE A 404 -4.31 1.26 15.08
CA ILE A 404 -5.06 0.04 15.41
C ILE A 404 -4.13 -1.16 15.52
N GLN A 405 -4.28 -1.93 16.59
CA GLN A 405 -3.54 -3.16 16.80
C GLN A 405 -4.42 -4.39 16.66
N VAL A 406 -3.78 -5.51 16.32
CA VAL A 406 -4.45 -6.81 16.19
C VAL A 406 -5.12 -7.26 17.49
N THR A 407 -4.57 -6.83 18.63
CA THR A 407 -5.07 -7.08 19.99
C THR A 407 -6.41 -6.41 20.27
N GLU A 408 -6.75 -5.34 19.54
CA GLU A 408 -7.99 -4.57 19.71
C GLU A 408 -9.14 -5.05 18.81
N LEU A 409 -8.82 -5.87 17.79
CA LEU A 409 -9.79 -6.26 16.77
C LEU A 409 -10.97 -7.03 17.36
N TYR A 410 -10.73 -7.96 18.28
CA TYR A 410 -11.82 -8.74 18.88
C TYR A 410 -12.83 -7.85 19.61
N ALA A 411 -12.34 -6.92 20.45
CA ALA A 411 -13.21 -6.00 21.17
C ALA A 411 -13.99 -5.10 20.20
N THR A 412 -13.32 -4.58 19.17
CA THR A 412 -13.90 -3.70 18.15
C THR A 412 -15.01 -4.41 17.36
N PHE A 413 -14.74 -5.61 16.84
CA PHE A 413 -15.72 -6.39 16.08
C PHE A 413 -16.87 -6.87 16.97
N ASN A 414 -16.58 -7.30 18.20
CA ASN A 414 -17.61 -7.77 19.12
C ASN A 414 -18.53 -6.63 19.58
N LYS A 415 -18.00 -5.41 19.72
CA LYS A 415 -18.81 -4.21 19.96
C LYS A 415 -19.79 -3.99 18.80
N LEU A 416 -19.32 -3.96 17.56
CA LEU A 416 -20.19 -3.81 16.38
C LEU A 416 -21.24 -4.92 16.30
N ARG A 417 -20.83 -6.18 16.49
CA ARG A 417 -21.73 -7.35 16.49
C ARG A 417 -22.84 -7.18 17.52
N ARG A 418 -22.49 -6.85 18.77
CA ARG A 418 -23.46 -6.63 19.85
C ARG A 418 -24.37 -5.44 19.57
N GLU A 419 -23.87 -4.36 18.99
CA GLU A 419 -24.70 -3.21 18.61
C GLU A 419 -25.77 -3.61 17.59
N ILE A 420 -25.41 -4.37 16.56
CA ILE A 420 -26.36 -4.88 15.55
C ILE A 420 -27.37 -5.84 16.19
N GLN A 421 -26.91 -6.81 17.01
CA GLN A 421 -27.78 -7.78 17.71
C GLN A 421 -28.79 -7.07 18.62
N ASN A 422 -28.33 -6.17 19.48
CA ASN A 422 -29.19 -5.44 20.40
C ASN A 422 -30.28 -4.65 19.66
N ARG A 423 -29.94 -4.06 18.51
CA ARG A 423 -30.90 -3.32 17.67
C ARG A 423 -31.90 -4.23 17.02
N GLN A 424 -31.44 -5.37 16.53
CA GLN A 424 -32.29 -6.38 15.92
C GLN A 424 -33.32 -6.93 16.91
N GLU A 425 -32.85 -7.37 18.09
CA GLU A 425 -33.67 -7.96 19.16
C GLU A 425 -34.70 -6.98 19.71
N LYS A 426 -34.29 -5.70 19.88
CA LYS A 426 -35.16 -4.64 20.40
C LYS A 426 -36.02 -3.97 19.33
N GLY A 427 -35.88 -4.35 18.05
CA GLY A 427 -36.56 -3.69 16.93
C GLY A 427 -36.24 -2.19 16.83
N PHE A 428 -34.99 -1.79 17.10
CA PHE A 428 -34.57 -0.39 17.08
C PHE A 428 -33.85 -0.02 15.77
N TYR A 429 -34.50 0.82 14.96
CA TYR A 429 -34.05 1.20 13.61
C TYR A 429 -33.51 2.64 13.51
N GLY A 430 -33.36 3.31 14.65
CA GLY A 430 -32.96 4.72 14.75
C GLY A 430 -34.10 5.62 15.20
N TYR A 431 -33.77 6.69 15.94
CA TYR A 431 -34.76 7.55 16.59
C TYR A 431 -35.76 8.18 15.60
N LYS A 432 -35.26 8.81 14.53
CA LYS A 432 -36.10 9.41 13.48
C LYS A 432 -36.99 8.35 12.81
N VAL A 433 -36.45 7.16 12.55
CA VAL A 433 -37.23 6.04 12.00
C VAL A 433 -38.35 5.65 12.96
N THR A 434 -38.08 5.50 14.25
CA THR A 434 -39.11 5.18 15.26
C THR A 434 -40.23 6.22 15.33
N GLN A 435 -39.91 7.50 15.16
CA GLN A 435 -40.90 8.58 15.16
C GLN A 435 -41.77 8.53 13.90
N PHE A 436 -41.15 8.34 12.74
CA PHE A 436 -41.81 8.42 11.45
C PHE A 436 -42.55 7.13 11.05
N LEU A 437 -42.03 5.97 11.45
CA LEU A 437 -42.63 4.67 11.16
C LEU A 437 -44.09 4.62 11.65
N LYS A 438 -44.37 5.17 12.84
CA LYS A 438 -45.73 5.23 13.42
C LYS A 438 -46.71 6.06 12.59
N LYS A 439 -46.23 6.94 11.71
CA LYS A 439 -47.05 7.78 10.84
C LYS A 439 -47.43 7.09 9.52
N LEU A 440 -46.81 5.95 9.19
CA LEU A 440 -47.07 5.21 7.95
C LEU A 440 -48.25 4.21 8.12
N PRO A 441 -48.93 3.81 7.04
CA PRO A 441 -49.87 2.69 7.04
C PRO A 441 -49.26 1.38 7.55
N LEU A 442 -50.06 0.53 8.21
CA LEU A 442 -49.58 -0.72 8.82
C LEU A 442 -48.83 -1.64 7.85
N ASN A 443 -49.32 -1.79 6.61
CA ASN A 443 -48.66 -2.59 5.57
C ASN A 443 -47.27 -2.06 5.20
N GLU A 444 -47.08 -0.74 5.19
CA GLU A 444 -45.78 -0.11 4.94
C GLU A 444 -44.85 -0.24 6.14
N GLN A 445 -45.40 -0.15 7.35
CA GLN A 445 -44.65 -0.43 8.58
C GLN A 445 -44.12 -1.86 8.58
N ASP A 446 -44.98 -2.84 8.33
CA ASP A 446 -44.61 -4.26 8.28
C ASP A 446 -43.57 -4.54 7.21
N LYS A 447 -43.71 -3.92 6.03
CA LYS A 447 -42.72 -4.00 4.95
C LYS A 447 -41.37 -3.46 5.39
N PHE A 448 -41.33 -2.24 5.94
CA PHE A 448 -40.09 -1.63 6.41
C PHE A 448 -39.42 -2.47 7.49
N VAL A 449 -40.18 -2.89 8.51
CA VAL A 449 -39.69 -3.71 9.62
C VAL A 449 -39.13 -5.03 9.09
N GLY A 450 -39.82 -5.68 8.16
CA GLY A 450 -39.36 -6.91 7.50
C GLY A 450 -38.03 -6.71 6.77
N ASP A 451 -37.89 -5.64 6.00
CA ASP A 451 -36.65 -5.29 5.29
C ASP A 451 -35.49 -5.02 6.26
N ALA A 452 -35.74 -4.21 7.30
CA ALA A 452 -34.73 -3.84 8.30
C ALA A 452 -34.26 -5.06 9.11
N GLN A 453 -35.17 -5.98 9.46
CA GLN A 453 -34.83 -7.25 10.12
C GLN A 453 -33.98 -8.16 9.22
N ARG A 454 -34.30 -8.24 7.92
CA ARG A 454 -33.47 -8.98 6.96
C ARG A 454 -32.10 -8.33 6.77
N ALA A 455 -32.03 -7.01 6.76
CA ALA A 455 -30.77 -6.27 6.69
C ALA A 455 -29.87 -6.59 7.89
N TYR A 456 -30.38 -6.51 9.13
CA TYR A 456 -29.60 -6.86 10.32
C TYR A 456 -29.17 -8.33 10.35
N THR A 457 -30.09 -9.25 10.02
CA THR A 457 -29.74 -10.68 9.89
C THR A 457 -28.60 -10.88 8.90
N ARG A 458 -28.66 -10.23 7.74
CA ARG A 458 -27.65 -10.38 6.69
C ARG A 458 -26.30 -9.77 7.09
N MET A 459 -26.31 -8.66 7.81
CA MET A 459 -25.09 -8.07 8.39
C MET A 459 -24.44 -9.05 9.37
N LEU A 460 -25.19 -9.57 10.35
CA LEU A 460 -24.64 -10.51 11.35
C LEU A 460 -24.08 -11.77 10.68
N GLN A 461 -24.82 -12.38 9.75
CA GLN A 461 -24.35 -13.55 9.00
C GLN A 461 -23.04 -13.29 8.26
N TYR A 462 -22.89 -12.11 7.64
CA TYR A 462 -21.66 -11.78 6.93
C TYR A 462 -20.51 -11.53 7.90
N LEU A 463 -20.75 -10.76 8.97
CA LEU A 463 -19.74 -10.45 9.99
C LEU A 463 -19.20 -11.73 10.64
N GLU A 464 -20.09 -12.64 11.06
CA GLU A 464 -19.76 -13.90 11.71
C GLU A 464 -19.15 -14.95 10.76
N LYS A 465 -19.41 -14.83 9.46
CA LYS A 465 -18.76 -15.68 8.44
C LYS A 465 -17.28 -15.32 8.27
N TRP A 466 -16.94 -14.04 8.37
CA TRP A 466 -15.62 -13.53 8.01
C TRP A 466 -14.74 -13.14 9.21
N PHE A 467 -15.33 -12.98 10.39
CA PHE A 467 -14.61 -12.76 11.65
C PHE A 467 -14.94 -13.87 12.64
N ASP A 468 -13.91 -14.51 13.19
CA ASP A 468 -14.07 -15.61 14.15
C ASP A 468 -14.30 -15.05 15.57
N PHE A 469 -15.52 -15.25 16.08
CA PHE A 469 -15.92 -14.86 17.43
C PHE A 469 -15.82 -15.99 18.46
N SER A 470 -15.20 -17.12 18.11
CA SER A 470 -15.02 -18.24 19.06
C SER A 470 -14.04 -17.88 20.18
N GLU A 471 -14.19 -18.53 21.34
CA GLU A 471 -13.31 -18.31 22.49
C GLU A 471 -11.85 -18.73 22.22
N ASN A 472 -11.65 -19.66 21.28
CA ASN A 472 -10.32 -20.12 20.85
C ASN A 472 -9.81 -19.38 19.60
N SER A 473 -10.54 -18.36 19.13
CA SER A 473 -10.09 -17.55 17.99
C SER A 473 -8.78 -16.84 18.33
N PHE A 474 -7.90 -16.70 17.35
CA PHE A 474 -6.65 -15.95 17.50
C PHE A 474 -6.89 -14.54 18.08
N TYR A 475 -7.89 -13.83 17.54
CA TYR A 475 -8.21 -12.46 17.95
C TYR A 475 -8.67 -12.38 19.41
N LYS A 476 -9.42 -13.37 19.90
CA LYS A 476 -9.80 -13.43 21.32
C LYS A 476 -8.59 -13.72 22.21
N LEU A 477 -7.78 -14.69 21.81
CA LEU A 477 -6.64 -15.16 22.60
C LEU A 477 -5.52 -14.12 22.70
N CYS A 478 -5.35 -13.27 21.69
CA CYS A 478 -4.33 -12.21 21.71
C CYS A 478 -4.77 -10.92 22.41
N ALA A 479 -6.07 -10.71 22.64
CA ALA A 479 -6.61 -9.51 23.28
C ALA A 479 -5.93 -9.10 24.61
N PRO A 480 -5.49 -10.02 25.50
CA PRO A 480 -4.78 -9.66 26.72
C PRO A 480 -3.48 -8.88 26.50
N LEU A 481 -2.83 -9.02 25.34
CA LEU A 481 -1.62 -8.28 25.01
C LEU A 481 -1.89 -6.80 24.68
N ASN A 482 -3.17 -6.37 24.69
CA ASN A 482 -3.54 -4.96 24.73
C ASN A 482 -3.22 -4.29 26.07
N LEU A 483 -2.94 -5.08 27.11
CA LEU A 483 -2.56 -4.62 28.45
C LEU A 483 -3.62 -3.73 29.11
N ASP A 484 -4.90 -3.86 28.75
CA ASP A 484 -6.01 -3.18 29.43
C ASP A 484 -6.14 -3.65 30.89
N GLU A 485 -5.84 -4.92 31.12
CA GLU A 485 -5.85 -5.60 32.42
C GLU A 485 -4.52 -6.34 32.62
N PRO A 486 -4.12 -6.65 33.87
CA PRO A 486 -2.95 -7.49 34.13
C PRO A 486 -3.02 -8.83 33.39
N LEU A 487 -1.86 -9.28 32.89
CA LEU A 487 -1.75 -10.55 32.18
C LEU A 487 -2.02 -11.73 33.12
N GLN A 488 -2.63 -12.77 32.57
CA GLN A 488 -2.96 -13.99 33.28
C GLN A 488 -2.31 -15.18 32.57
N LEU A 489 -1.62 -16.04 33.34
CA LEU A 489 -0.83 -17.15 32.80
C LEU A 489 -1.68 -18.10 31.95
N ASN A 490 -2.88 -18.44 32.40
CA ASN A 490 -3.80 -19.32 31.66
C ASN A 490 -4.12 -18.80 30.26
N LYS A 491 -4.27 -17.48 30.08
CA LYS A 491 -4.53 -16.85 28.78
C LYS A 491 -3.28 -16.91 27.88
N LEU A 492 -2.10 -16.67 28.44
CA LEU A 492 -0.83 -16.79 27.72
C LEU A 492 -0.57 -18.24 27.29
N CYS A 493 -0.78 -19.22 28.17
CA CYS A 493 -0.67 -20.64 27.83
C CYS A 493 -1.66 -21.06 26.75
N ALA A 494 -2.91 -20.59 26.82
CA ALA A 494 -3.91 -20.85 25.77
C ALA A 494 -3.45 -20.28 24.42
N LEU A 495 -2.97 -19.04 24.38
CA LEU A 495 -2.44 -18.40 23.18
C LEU A 495 -1.23 -19.17 22.61
N SER A 496 -0.23 -19.47 23.44
CA SER A 496 0.98 -20.19 23.02
C SER A 496 0.66 -21.58 22.50
N THR A 497 -0.25 -22.31 23.15
CA THR A 497 -0.66 -23.65 22.71
C THR A 497 -1.38 -23.61 21.37
N ASN A 498 -2.36 -22.70 21.20
CA ASN A 498 -3.13 -22.58 19.97
C ASN A 498 -2.28 -22.14 18.76
N LEU A 499 -1.23 -21.36 19.01
CA LEU A 499 -0.33 -20.88 17.95
C LEU A 499 0.93 -21.73 17.78
N ASN A 500 1.10 -22.79 18.59
CA ASN A 500 2.30 -23.61 18.63
C ASN A 500 3.58 -22.77 18.86
N ILE A 501 3.50 -21.83 19.82
CA ILE A 501 4.63 -21.01 20.26
C ILE A 501 5.32 -21.76 21.39
N GLN A 502 6.58 -22.13 21.16
CA GLN A 502 7.40 -22.80 22.17
C GLN A 502 7.83 -21.79 23.23
N VAL A 503 7.42 -21.99 24.48
CA VAL A 503 7.76 -21.14 25.63
C VAL A 503 8.07 -22.02 26.83
N ASP A 504 8.99 -21.58 27.68
CA ASP A 504 9.15 -22.12 29.03
C ASP A 504 8.07 -21.49 29.92
N VAL A 505 7.17 -22.31 30.47
CA VAL A 505 6.00 -21.82 31.21
C VAL A 505 6.39 -21.27 32.59
N ASP A 506 7.43 -21.83 33.21
CA ASP A 506 7.89 -21.40 34.54
C ASP A 506 8.61 -20.04 34.43
N GLU A 507 9.45 -19.88 33.41
CA GLU A 507 10.06 -18.59 33.09
C GLU A 507 9.00 -17.56 32.65
N LEU A 508 8.06 -17.95 31.79
CA LEU A 508 6.97 -17.09 31.34
C LEU A 508 6.13 -16.55 32.50
N PHE A 509 5.86 -17.37 33.52
CA PHE A 509 5.17 -16.93 34.73
C PHE A 509 5.96 -15.83 35.46
N THR A 510 7.27 -15.99 35.56
CA THR A 510 8.17 -15.00 36.18
C THR A 510 8.18 -13.70 35.38
N GLU A 511 8.37 -13.78 34.06
CA GLU A 511 8.35 -12.64 33.14
C GLU A 511 7.01 -11.87 33.21
N MET A 512 5.89 -12.60 33.25
CA MET A 512 4.54 -12.04 33.36
C MET A 512 4.36 -11.28 34.69
N CYS A 513 4.82 -11.83 35.81
CA CYS A 513 4.75 -11.15 37.10
C CYS A 513 5.52 -9.83 37.07
N ILE A 514 6.74 -9.83 36.54
CA ILE A 514 7.57 -8.62 36.39
C ILE A 514 6.82 -7.56 35.58
N LEU A 515 6.27 -7.93 34.41
CA LEU A 515 5.49 -7.01 33.59
C LEU A 515 4.31 -6.43 34.36
N ASN A 516 3.52 -7.26 35.04
CA ASN A 516 2.36 -6.79 35.79
C ASN A 516 2.73 -5.79 36.89
N ASP A 517 3.88 -5.99 37.56
CA ASP A 517 4.37 -5.08 38.60
C ASP A 517 4.85 -3.73 38.03
N VAL A 518 5.51 -3.74 36.86
CA VAL A 518 6.05 -2.50 36.25
C VAL A 518 5.07 -1.80 35.31
N LEU A 519 4.00 -2.47 34.87
CA LEU A 519 3.03 -1.96 33.89
C LEU A 519 2.44 -0.58 34.27
N PRO A 520 2.04 -0.30 35.53
CA PRO A 520 1.54 1.02 35.91
C PRO A 520 2.59 2.13 35.71
N ILE A 521 3.86 1.83 35.99
CA ILE A 521 4.98 2.77 35.88
C ILE A 521 5.30 3.05 34.41
N LEU A 522 5.27 2.02 33.55
CA LEU A 522 5.47 2.18 32.11
C LEU A 522 4.35 3.04 31.50
N LYS A 523 3.09 2.76 31.85
CA LYS A 523 1.94 3.53 31.36
C LYS A 523 2.01 5.01 31.77
N SER A 524 2.40 5.31 33.02
CA SER A 524 2.53 6.70 33.46
C SER A 524 3.69 7.41 32.75
N SER A 525 4.83 6.75 32.61
CA SER A 525 6.03 7.34 31.99
C SER A 525 5.81 7.71 30.52
N ILE A 526 5.11 6.84 29.77
CA ILE A 526 4.78 7.10 28.37
C ILE A 526 3.75 8.23 28.26
N HIS A 527 2.72 8.22 29.10
CA HIS A 527 1.72 9.29 29.11
C HIS A 527 2.34 10.66 29.42
N ASP A 528 3.28 10.73 30.38
CA ASP A 528 3.98 11.96 30.72
C ASP A 528 4.87 12.46 29.55
N ALA A 529 5.57 11.55 28.86
CA ALA A 529 6.38 11.87 27.70
C ALA A 529 5.55 12.39 26.51
N GLU A 530 4.40 11.78 26.23
CA GLU A 530 3.45 12.22 25.20
C GLU A 530 2.87 13.61 25.54
N SER A 531 2.51 13.84 26.80
CA SER A 531 1.96 15.13 27.26
C SER A 531 2.95 16.29 27.13
N ALA A 532 4.24 16.03 27.33
CA ALA A 532 5.31 17.03 27.18
C ALA A 532 5.57 17.41 25.71
N GLN A 533 5.33 16.50 24.77
CA GLN A 533 5.44 16.76 23.32
C GLN A 533 4.19 17.42 22.72
N CYS A 534 3.03 17.30 23.40
CA CYS A 534 1.72 17.71 22.88
C CYS A 534 1.33 19.19 23.06
N GLN A 535 2.28 20.13 23.21
CA GLN A 535 1.95 21.57 23.18
C GLN A 535 1.70 22.13 21.76
N GLN A 536 1.79 21.31 20.69
CA GLN A 536 1.65 21.79 19.31
C GLN A 536 0.60 21.08 18.42
N GLN A 537 -0.20 20.13 18.91
CA GLN A 537 -1.25 19.51 18.07
C GLN A 537 -2.55 19.26 18.86
N GLN A 538 -3.57 20.06 18.57
CA GLN A 538 -4.94 19.88 19.05
C GLN A 538 -5.61 18.65 18.41
N GLU A 539 -6.37 17.92 19.24
CA GLU A 539 -7.34 16.86 18.87
C GLU A 539 -6.81 15.46 18.47
N ARG A 540 -5.87 14.88 19.23
CA ARG A 540 -5.72 13.41 19.26
C ARG A 540 -6.27 12.84 20.57
N HIS A 541 -7.26 11.95 20.46
CA HIS A 541 -7.69 11.10 21.58
C HIS A 541 -6.45 10.39 22.13
N HIS A 542 -6.12 10.64 23.40
CA HIS A 542 -5.00 10.03 24.12
C HIS A 542 -5.22 8.52 24.26
N GLN A 543 -4.74 7.75 23.30
CA GLN A 543 -4.70 6.30 23.40
C GLN A 543 -3.24 5.87 23.45
N ILE A 544 -2.85 5.26 24.58
CA ILE A 544 -1.47 4.82 24.83
C ILE A 544 -1.07 3.83 23.72
N ASN A 545 0.09 4.06 23.10
CA ASN A 545 0.62 3.17 22.07
C ASN A 545 1.16 1.87 22.70
N VAL A 546 0.32 0.84 22.81
CA VAL A 546 0.65 -0.45 23.45
C VAL A 546 1.97 -1.08 22.93
N PRO A 547 2.25 -1.11 21.61
CA PRO A 547 3.55 -1.52 21.10
C PRO A 547 4.76 -0.83 21.73
N GLU A 548 4.67 0.45 22.10
CA GLU A 548 5.75 1.18 22.77
C GLU A 548 5.94 0.70 24.21
N ILE A 549 4.86 0.38 24.93
CA ILE A 549 4.95 -0.25 26.26
C ILE A 549 5.78 -1.54 26.18
N TRP A 550 5.52 -2.37 25.16
CA TRP A 550 6.27 -3.60 24.95
C TRP A 550 7.74 -3.34 24.65
N VAL A 551 8.06 -2.34 23.82
CA VAL A 551 9.44 -1.94 23.54
C VAL A 551 10.16 -1.48 24.81
N GLU A 552 9.54 -0.61 25.61
CA GLU A 552 10.14 -0.13 26.86
C GLU A 552 10.34 -1.26 27.87
N LEU A 553 9.39 -2.21 27.96
CA LEU A 553 9.58 -3.42 28.76
C LEU A 553 10.84 -4.18 28.35
N PHE A 554 11.01 -4.45 27.05
CA PHE A 554 12.16 -5.25 26.57
C PHE A 554 13.49 -4.50 26.62
N LYS A 555 13.48 -3.17 26.74
CA LYS A 555 14.68 -2.37 27.04
C LYS A 555 15.10 -2.50 28.50
N CYS A 556 14.13 -2.65 29.42
CA CYS A 556 14.39 -2.67 30.86
C CYS A 556 14.48 -4.07 31.46
N CYS A 557 13.94 -5.10 30.81
CA CYS A 557 13.86 -6.46 31.34
C CYS A 557 14.12 -7.51 30.25
N GLU A 558 14.89 -8.55 30.58
CA GLU A 558 14.98 -9.74 29.73
C GLU A 558 13.73 -10.60 29.93
N ALA A 559 12.89 -10.66 28.89
CA ALA A 559 11.66 -11.44 28.89
C ALA A 559 11.51 -12.21 27.56
N PRO A 560 12.38 -13.22 27.31
CA PRO A 560 12.43 -13.92 26.03
C PRO A 560 11.15 -14.68 25.67
N ASN A 561 10.41 -15.22 26.65
CA ASN A 561 9.17 -15.95 26.39
C ASN A 561 8.03 -14.99 26.01
N LEU A 562 7.89 -13.86 26.73
CA LEU A 562 6.98 -12.78 26.37
C LEU A 562 7.34 -12.17 25.02
N LEU A 563 8.62 -11.89 24.77
CA LEU A 563 9.08 -11.35 23.48
C LEU A 563 8.68 -12.28 22.34
N ARG A 564 8.86 -13.59 22.50
CA ARG A 564 8.44 -14.57 21.49
C ARG A 564 6.95 -14.51 21.23
N ILE A 565 6.11 -14.43 22.27
CA ILE A 565 4.65 -14.29 22.13
C ILE A 565 4.29 -12.98 21.41
N VAL A 566 4.85 -11.85 21.84
CA VAL A 566 4.62 -10.52 21.26
C VAL A 566 5.03 -10.50 19.79
N GLN A 567 6.18 -11.09 19.45
CA GLN A 567 6.64 -11.19 18.07
C GLN A 567 5.68 -11.96 17.17
N HIS A 568 5.10 -13.06 17.67
CA HIS A 568 4.10 -13.81 16.89
C HIS A 568 2.81 -13.01 16.70
N VAL A 569 2.32 -12.33 17.74
CA VAL A 569 1.05 -11.62 17.68
C VAL A 569 1.15 -10.36 16.83
N PHE A 570 2.09 -9.46 17.14
CA PHE A 570 2.16 -8.15 16.48
C PHE A 570 2.69 -8.20 15.04
N ALA A 571 3.27 -9.33 14.62
CA ALA A 571 3.54 -9.61 13.22
C ALA A 571 2.25 -9.76 12.39
N VAL A 572 1.12 -10.16 13.00
CA VAL A 572 -0.17 -10.26 12.30
C VAL A 572 -0.72 -8.85 11.99
N PRO A 573 -0.99 -8.52 10.72
CA PRO A 573 -1.47 -7.19 10.35
C PRO A 573 -2.96 -7.03 10.68
N PRO A 574 -3.38 -5.90 11.29
CA PRO A 574 -4.78 -5.61 11.52
C PRO A 574 -5.50 -5.02 10.29
N SER A 575 -4.75 -4.50 9.32
CA SER A 575 -5.27 -3.91 8.09
C SER A 575 -4.27 -4.10 6.93
N ASN A 576 -4.72 -3.83 5.71
CA ASN A 576 -3.87 -3.83 4.52
C ASN A 576 -3.32 -2.43 4.18
N ALA A 577 -3.37 -1.48 5.11
CA ALA A 577 -3.03 -0.08 4.86
C ALA A 577 -1.61 0.12 4.30
N PHE A 578 -0.65 -0.70 4.74
CA PHE A 578 0.73 -0.63 4.24
C PHE A 578 0.82 -0.94 2.75
N VAL A 579 0.18 -2.02 2.28
CA VAL A 579 0.16 -2.40 0.87
C VAL A 579 -0.62 -1.37 0.04
N GLU A 580 -1.71 -0.83 0.57
CA GLU A 580 -2.42 0.29 -0.08
C GLU A 580 -1.53 1.55 -0.20
N GLY A 581 -0.71 1.83 0.80
CA GLY A 581 0.32 2.86 0.78
C GLY A 581 1.33 2.64 -0.34
N ILE A 582 1.82 1.41 -0.50
CA ILE A 582 2.71 1.01 -1.62
C ILE A 582 2.02 1.30 -2.96
N PHE A 583 0.76 0.90 -3.11
CA PHE A 583 0.01 1.16 -4.36
C PHE A 583 -0.21 2.64 -4.64
N SER A 584 -0.42 3.45 -3.60
CA SER A 584 -0.53 4.90 -3.73
C SER A 584 0.78 5.51 -4.23
N ALA A 585 1.90 5.18 -3.58
CA ALA A 585 3.23 5.65 -3.98
C ALA A 585 3.60 5.19 -5.40
N MET A 586 3.28 3.93 -5.74
CA MET A 586 3.54 3.37 -7.06
C MET A 586 2.74 4.07 -8.16
N LYS A 587 1.46 4.38 -7.93
CA LYS A 587 0.64 5.18 -8.86
C LYS A 587 1.23 6.58 -9.06
N ASN A 588 1.71 7.22 -7.99
CA ASN A 588 2.34 8.53 -8.08
C ASN A 588 3.64 8.51 -8.90
N SER A 589 4.48 7.48 -8.75
CA SER A 589 5.71 7.32 -9.55
C SER A 589 5.45 7.05 -11.04
N TRP A 590 4.24 6.62 -11.39
CA TRP A 590 3.80 6.40 -12.78
C TRP A 590 2.98 7.53 -13.39
N ALA A 591 2.65 8.57 -12.63
CA ALA A 591 1.90 9.72 -13.12
C ALA A 591 2.69 10.47 -14.22
N ASP A 592 1.95 11.11 -15.13
CA ASP A 592 2.51 11.84 -16.27
C ASP A 592 3.43 12.98 -15.83
N GLU A 593 3.11 13.58 -14.69
CA GLU A 593 3.86 14.66 -14.04
C GLU A 593 5.21 14.19 -13.45
N ARG A 594 5.38 12.88 -13.18
CA ARG A 594 6.59 12.27 -12.59
C ARG A 594 7.45 11.47 -13.58
N ASN A 595 7.39 11.81 -14.88
CA ASN A 595 8.25 11.27 -15.95
C ASN A 595 7.94 9.85 -16.44
N ARG A 596 6.85 9.20 -15.97
CA ARG A 596 6.48 7.82 -16.37
C ARG A 596 7.64 6.83 -16.21
N LEU A 597 8.11 6.67 -14.98
CA LEU A 597 9.24 5.79 -14.67
C LEU A 597 9.03 4.34 -15.15
N GLN A 598 10.13 3.69 -15.53
CA GLN A 598 10.18 2.27 -15.84
C GLN A 598 9.90 1.42 -14.61
N VAL A 599 9.49 0.17 -14.81
CA VAL A 599 9.07 -0.73 -13.73
C VAL A 599 10.18 -0.93 -12.68
N ASP A 600 11.41 -1.20 -13.12
CA ASP A 600 12.53 -1.47 -12.21
C ASP A 600 12.91 -0.25 -11.37
N MET A 601 12.89 0.94 -11.98
CA MET A 601 13.10 2.19 -11.27
C MET A 601 12.02 2.44 -10.21
N VAL A 602 10.75 2.11 -10.50
CA VAL A 602 9.67 2.22 -9.51
C VAL A 602 9.84 1.21 -8.38
N LYS A 603 10.22 -0.05 -8.66
CA LYS A 603 10.55 -1.04 -7.63
C LYS A 603 11.65 -0.49 -6.71
N ALA A 604 12.72 0.07 -7.29
CA ALA A 604 13.83 0.65 -6.55
C ALA A 604 13.44 1.87 -5.71
N GLU A 605 12.65 2.82 -6.24
CA GLU A 605 12.11 3.93 -5.46
C GLU A 605 11.27 3.46 -4.28
N LEU A 606 10.43 2.43 -4.48
CA LEU A 606 9.57 1.89 -3.42
C LEU A 606 10.40 1.23 -2.31
N PHE A 607 11.44 0.47 -2.66
CA PHE A 607 12.40 -0.04 -1.65
C PHE A 607 12.99 1.10 -0.82
N VAL A 608 13.51 2.14 -1.48
CA VAL A 608 14.10 3.29 -0.78
C VAL A 608 13.07 4.02 0.09
N HIS A 609 11.86 4.24 -0.42
CA HIS A 609 10.82 4.99 0.28
C HIS A 609 10.29 4.26 1.53
N PHE A 610 10.05 2.95 1.41
CA PHE A 610 9.39 2.15 2.46
C PHE A 610 10.37 1.47 3.43
N ASN A 611 11.57 1.08 2.99
CA ASN A 611 12.53 0.41 3.86
C ASN A 611 13.39 1.40 4.66
N TYR A 612 13.69 2.59 4.11
CA TYR A 612 14.25 3.68 4.93
C TYR A 612 13.13 4.46 5.62
N LYS A 613 12.89 4.09 6.88
CA LYS A 613 11.89 4.74 7.75
C LYS A 613 12.32 6.09 8.32
N MET A 614 13.52 6.55 7.96
CA MET A 614 14.11 7.79 8.46
C MET A 614 13.42 9.02 7.86
N THR A 615 13.40 10.11 8.60
CA THR A 615 13.23 11.46 8.06
C THR A 615 14.47 11.85 7.25
N CYS A 616 14.39 12.90 6.42
CA CYS A 616 15.56 13.39 5.69
C CYS A 616 16.70 13.82 6.65
N ALA A 617 16.37 14.37 7.82
CA ALA A 617 17.36 14.77 8.82
C ALA A 617 18.03 13.56 9.48
N GLU A 618 17.24 12.54 9.85
CA GLU A 618 17.77 11.29 10.39
C GLU A 618 18.63 10.57 9.36
N PHE A 619 18.22 10.54 8.09
CA PHE A 619 19.03 9.95 7.02
C PHE A 619 20.35 10.70 6.81
N ALA A 620 20.34 12.03 6.90
CA ALA A 620 21.58 12.82 6.87
C ALA A 620 22.50 12.45 8.05
N GLY A 621 21.94 12.27 9.25
CA GLY A 621 22.69 11.77 10.41
C GLY A 621 23.22 10.35 10.21
N PHE A 622 22.42 9.45 9.64
CA PHE A 622 22.81 8.08 9.31
C PHE A 622 24.03 8.03 8.39
N LEU A 623 24.07 8.87 7.34
CA LEU A 623 25.20 8.95 6.41
C LEU A 623 26.53 9.36 7.07
N GLN A 624 26.49 9.92 8.28
CA GLN A 624 27.68 10.27 9.07
C GLN A 624 28.15 9.13 9.99
N THR A 625 27.35 8.06 10.14
CA THR A 625 27.67 6.93 11.02
C THR A 625 28.54 5.88 10.33
N GLY A 626 29.24 5.07 11.14
CA GLY A 626 29.99 3.92 10.62
C GLY A 626 29.11 2.89 9.88
N ALA A 627 27.81 2.82 10.19
CA ALA A 627 26.86 1.91 9.55
C ALA A 627 26.60 2.28 8.08
N ALA A 628 26.72 3.55 7.71
CA ALA A 628 26.55 4.00 6.33
C ALA A 628 27.84 3.95 5.49
N LYS A 629 28.97 3.54 6.08
CA LYS A 629 30.27 3.56 5.40
C LYS A 629 30.26 2.71 4.13
N GLU A 630 29.63 1.55 4.17
CA GLU A 630 29.47 0.65 3.00
C GLU A 630 28.66 1.33 1.89
N LEU A 631 27.54 1.97 2.23
CA LEU A 631 26.68 2.71 1.30
C LEU A 631 27.43 3.86 0.63
N VAL A 632 28.11 4.70 1.41
CA VAL A 632 28.87 5.86 0.89
C VAL A 632 30.05 5.41 0.03
N THR A 633 30.72 4.32 0.40
CA THR A 633 31.81 3.74 -0.39
C THR A 633 31.30 3.22 -1.74
N ALA A 634 30.17 2.50 -1.75
CA ALA A 634 29.57 2.00 -2.98
C ALA A 634 29.15 3.14 -3.93
N ALA A 635 28.54 4.19 -3.38
CA ALA A 635 28.16 5.38 -4.14
C ALA A 635 29.38 6.13 -4.72
N THR A 636 30.48 6.21 -3.97
CA THR A 636 31.69 6.94 -4.39
C THR A 636 32.46 6.22 -5.50
N ASN A 637 32.37 4.89 -5.54
CA ASN A 637 33.09 4.04 -6.50
C ASN A 637 32.27 3.66 -7.75
N ASP A 638 31.05 4.18 -7.91
CA ASP A 638 30.10 3.77 -8.97
C ASP A 638 29.92 2.24 -9.04
N GLN A 639 29.98 1.55 -7.89
CA GLN A 639 29.88 0.09 -7.81
C GLN A 639 28.43 -0.36 -7.67
N GLN A 640 28.05 -1.45 -8.37
CA GLN A 640 26.78 -2.13 -8.11
C GLN A 640 26.80 -2.76 -6.72
N PHE A 641 25.91 -2.31 -5.83
CA PHE A 641 25.73 -2.89 -4.52
C PHE A 641 25.07 -4.27 -4.68
N GLN A 642 25.88 -5.33 -4.61
CA GLN A 642 25.37 -6.70 -4.69
C GLN A 642 24.79 -7.12 -3.34
N LEU A 643 23.54 -7.59 -3.33
CA LEU A 643 23.00 -8.30 -2.18
C LEU A 643 23.84 -9.56 -1.94
N PRO A 644 24.20 -9.90 -0.69
CA PRO A 644 24.84 -11.17 -0.41
C PRO A 644 23.85 -12.28 -0.75
N LEU A 645 24.06 -12.94 -1.90
CA LEU A 645 23.43 -14.22 -2.19
C LEU A 645 23.99 -15.22 -1.17
N THR A 646 23.11 -15.72 -0.31
CA THR A 646 23.28 -16.77 0.71
C THR A 646 24.25 -16.48 1.88
N PRO A 647 23.84 -16.75 3.14
CA PRO A 647 24.80 -16.97 4.22
C PRO A 647 25.68 -18.17 3.87
N PRO A 648 26.97 -18.19 4.25
CA PRO A 648 27.74 -19.42 4.21
C PRO A 648 26.99 -20.46 5.05
N CYS A 649 26.69 -21.62 4.45
CA CYS A 649 26.21 -22.77 5.19
C CYS A 649 27.14 -22.98 6.39
N LEU A 650 26.60 -22.75 7.59
CA LEU A 650 27.26 -23.20 8.81
C LEU A 650 27.24 -24.73 8.77
N VAL A 651 28.44 -25.31 8.69
CA VAL A 651 28.71 -26.74 8.85
C VAL A 651 28.34 -27.17 10.27
#